data_AF-A0A7Y2BXG6-F1
#
_entry.id   AF-A0A7Y2BXG6-F1
#
_cell.length_a   1.000
_cell.length_b   1.000
_cell.length_c   1.000
_cell.angle_alpha   90.00
_cell.angle_beta   90.00
_cell.angle_gamma   90.00
#
_symmetry.space_group_name_H-M   'P 1'
#
loop_
_entity.id
_entity.type
_entity.pdbx_description
1 polymer ?
#
loop_
_entity_poly.entity_id
_entity_poly.type
_entity_poly.pdbx_seq_one_letter_code
_entity_poly.pdbx_strand_id
1 'polypeptide(L)'
;MRCLFLLLLCGSFAVSCNDGNNRKIVAEDLYPTSKPCTRWWWFATEIKKDDIKYQLDWAKEHNFGGVEIAWVYPLHRYKSLYKRLYNRQYPTDTTAQKWLSDEWVDVVHYTKLYADSIGLSCDYTFGSAWPVASSNIPDSLGTQIYGDSTFQQLLTFAWTWPDTQLVINHLDSNAFARFAEPIAKALQKPLEGSKSALFTDSWEIKLNDTNKIWTKDFDKSFYEKFGYDILPYMEAGLDSFPDVRYDYMLHLDEYVTQGFYKPYVDKCKEMGAWSRVQCLASPTDVMTTYGLVDIPETEAMLNNPNYSRIVSSSACLASKPIVSSESFTCMYGFPGTYLREEQTADLKLVADALFAEGVNHHVYHGMPYNPEGSDSIDFFATTYFGPGGSLTSELKDFNAYIESVSGIMRQGKSYTDVAVYVPYEDGVMKGAYPPERRRVWVWGEYELRYIFPPKELEGYHPLWINRHFLENAEYKDAQLHIGDATFSSLYIDVDYMDLRALKRIYELAQEGLPVCLKSTPSQPGKSKAEDFQSIVENLRALENVSDRFDEVHPTKPLVTGSQLPNYWCKVYEDGSHIIFLAQLAAKELKYPLYSGQAYSDETEVIKLEFNVNGHNIIADIEFKPYQSIALKIDSKGGIEYLDIEYRPNGPVVKPKEEQRMYF
;
A
#
# COMPACT_ATOMS: atom_id res chain seq x y z
N MET A 1 -43.60 -62.87 34.88
CA MET A 1 -42.15 -62.97 35.20
C MET A 1 -41.39 -62.80 33.88
N ARG A 2 -41.04 -61.58 33.43
CA ARG A 2 -39.98 -60.66 33.90
C ARG A 2 -38.62 -61.34 34.05
N CYS A 3 -37.72 -61.09 33.09
CA CYS A 3 -36.33 -60.72 33.35
C CYS A 3 -35.81 -59.86 32.19
N LEU A 4 -35.22 -58.73 32.58
CA LEU A 4 -34.57 -57.69 31.77
C LEU A 4 -33.27 -58.20 31.14
N PHE A 5 -32.95 -57.73 29.94
CA PHE A 5 -31.58 -57.66 29.43
C PHE A 5 -31.19 -56.19 29.24
N LEU A 6 -30.05 -55.81 29.81
CA LEU A 6 -29.37 -54.54 29.63
C LEU A 6 -28.79 -54.44 28.21
N LEU A 7 -28.91 -53.26 27.61
CA LEU A 7 -28.09 -52.83 26.47
C LEU A 7 -27.62 -51.40 26.73
N LEU A 8 -26.30 -51.22 26.75
CA LEU A 8 -25.60 -49.95 26.87
C LEU A 8 -25.84 -49.06 25.64
N LEU A 9 -26.16 -47.79 25.87
CA LEU A 9 -26.16 -46.73 24.85
C LEU A 9 -25.04 -45.74 25.21
N CYS A 10 -24.00 -45.71 24.37
CA CYS A 10 -23.01 -44.64 24.33
C CYS A 10 -23.65 -43.39 23.70
N GLY A 11 -23.79 -42.30 24.47
CA GLY A 11 -24.18 -40.99 23.97
C GLY A 11 -22.95 -40.16 23.62
N SER A 12 -22.71 -39.95 22.33
CA SER A 12 -21.72 -39.02 21.80
C SER A 12 -22.18 -37.58 22.04
N PHE A 13 -21.39 -36.78 22.75
CA PHE A 13 -21.56 -35.34 22.80
C PHE A 13 -21.16 -34.74 21.45
N ALA A 14 -22.14 -34.27 20.67
CA ALA A 14 -21.89 -33.40 19.53
C ALA A 14 -21.61 -31.99 20.08
N VAL A 15 -20.35 -31.57 19.98
CA VAL A 15 -19.97 -30.16 20.09
C VAL A 15 -20.53 -29.47 18.85
N SER A 16 -21.52 -28.61 19.05
CA SER A 16 -21.99 -27.68 18.01
C SER A 16 -20.84 -26.73 17.71
N CYS A 17 -20.25 -26.86 16.52
CA CYS A 17 -19.42 -25.81 15.95
C CYS A 17 -20.26 -24.53 15.89
N ASN A 18 -19.69 -23.47 16.43
CA ASN A 18 -20.26 -22.13 16.36
C ASN A 18 -20.05 -21.67 14.91
N ASP A 19 -21.11 -21.61 14.11
CA ASP A 19 -21.12 -20.92 12.82
C ASP A 19 -20.86 -19.44 13.08
N GLY A 20 -19.59 -19.06 13.09
CA GLY A 20 -19.17 -17.67 13.12
C GLY A 20 -19.67 -16.98 11.86
N ASN A 21 -20.60 -16.06 12.04
CA ASN A 21 -21.25 -15.28 11.01
C ASN A 21 -20.20 -14.63 10.08
N ASN A 22 -19.98 -15.21 8.90
CA ASN A 22 -18.97 -14.81 7.91
C ASN A 22 -19.45 -13.57 7.13
N ARG A 23 -19.72 -12.46 7.83
CA ARG A 23 -20.13 -11.20 7.21
C ARG A 23 -18.92 -10.59 6.49
N LYS A 24 -19.09 -10.25 5.20
CA LYS A 24 -18.09 -9.51 4.41
C LYS A 24 -17.84 -8.14 5.05
N ILE A 25 -16.56 -7.81 5.29
CA ILE A 25 -16.13 -6.49 5.77
C ILE A 25 -16.41 -5.45 4.68
N VAL A 26 -17.08 -4.36 5.04
CA VAL A 26 -17.31 -3.20 4.17
C VAL A 26 -16.48 -1.99 4.61
N ALA A 27 -16.42 -0.95 3.77
CA ALA A 27 -15.60 0.23 4.03
C ALA A 27 -15.96 0.92 5.37
N GLU A 28 -17.26 0.95 5.70
CA GLU A 28 -17.81 1.57 6.90
C GLU A 28 -17.44 0.81 8.18
N ASP A 29 -17.06 -0.48 8.07
CA ASP A 29 -16.55 -1.25 9.21
C ASP A 29 -15.10 -0.84 9.56
N LEU A 30 -14.36 -0.29 8.58
CA LEU A 30 -12.95 0.12 8.73
C LEU A 30 -12.81 1.58 9.15
N TYR A 31 -13.58 2.49 8.52
CA TYR A 31 -13.62 3.91 8.87
C TYR A 31 -15.05 4.45 8.87
N PRO A 32 -15.40 5.32 9.84
CA PRO A 32 -16.76 5.84 9.96
C PRO A 32 -17.17 6.82 8.86
N THR A 33 -16.21 7.39 8.12
CA THR A 33 -16.44 8.33 7.02
C THR A 33 -15.44 8.10 5.88
N SER A 34 -15.68 8.70 4.72
CA SER A 34 -14.72 8.74 3.60
C SER A 34 -13.76 9.93 3.63
N LYS A 35 -13.81 10.76 4.67
CA LYS A 35 -12.88 11.87 4.87
C LYS A 35 -11.43 11.39 4.97
N PRO A 36 -10.46 12.24 4.57
CA PRO A 36 -9.05 11.91 4.77
C PRO A 36 -8.71 11.88 6.26
N CYS A 37 -7.71 11.09 6.60
CA CYS A 37 -7.03 11.13 7.89
C CYS A 37 -5.72 11.93 7.78
N THR A 38 -5.11 12.28 8.91
CA THR A 38 -3.74 12.80 8.94
C THR A 38 -2.86 12.00 9.90
N ARG A 39 -1.62 11.72 9.49
CA ARG A 39 -0.59 11.22 10.37
C ARG A 39 -0.15 12.34 11.30
N TRP A 40 -0.46 12.19 12.58
CA TRP A 40 -0.20 13.12 13.65
C TRP A 40 1.13 12.80 14.34
N TRP A 41 2.15 13.58 14.01
CA TRP A 41 3.53 13.38 14.47
C TRP A 41 3.71 13.82 15.92
N TRP A 42 3.76 12.85 16.81
CA TRP A 42 4.11 13.06 18.21
C TRP A 42 5.62 12.92 18.37
N PHE A 43 6.29 14.07 18.48
CA PHE A 43 7.69 14.11 18.90
C PHE A 43 7.78 13.84 20.41
N ALA A 44 8.89 13.28 20.87
CA ALA A 44 9.10 13.05 22.29
C ALA A 44 9.27 14.39 23.06
N THR A 45 8.14 14.99 23.40
CA THR A 45 7.94 16.15 24.27
C THR A 45 6.78 15.83 25.22
N GLU A 46 6.56 16.64 26.25
CA GLU A 46 5.39 16.48 27.11
C GLU A 46 4.10 16.65 26.29
N ILE A 47 3.34 15.56 26.17
CA ILE A 47 2.02 15.57 25.53
C ILE A 47 0.95 15.91 26.57
N LYS A 48 0.05 16.85 26.27
CA LYS A 48 -0.96 17.37 27.21
C LYS A 48 -2.37 17.16 26.68
N LYS A 49 -3.29 16.87 27.60
CA LYS A 49 -4.71 16.63 27.28
C LYS A 49 -5.39 17.85 26.65
N ASP A 50 -5.03 19.06 27.08
CA ASP A 50 -5.58 20.31 26.53
C ASP A 50 -5.11 20.54 25.08
N ASP A 51 -3.82 20.32 24.80
CA ASP A 51 -3.26 20.38 23.44
C ASP A 51 -3.86 19.31 22.51
N ILE A 52 -4.08 18.10 23.03
CA ILE A 52 -4.75 17.01 22.31
C ILE A 52 -6.15 17.45 21.90
N LYS A 53 -6.91 17.98 22.87
CA LYS A 53 -8.28 18.47 22.65
C LYS A 53 -8.30 19.53 21.55
N TYR A 54 -7.43 20.54 21.67
CA TYR A 54 -7.30 21.65 20.73
C TYR A 54 -7.00 21.16 19.30
N GLN A 55 -6.03 20.26 19.13
CA GLN A 55 -5.64 19.78 17.79
C GLN A 55 -6.67 18.83 17.17
N LEU A 56 -7.33 17.99 17.96
CA LEU A 56 -8.43 17.15 17.46
C LEU A 56 -9.65 18.00 17.05
N ASP A 57 -9.96 19.05 17.81
CA ASP A 57 -11.01 20.01 17.42
C ASP A 57 -10.63 20.73 16.11
N TRP A 58 -9.37 21.17 15.98
CA TRP A 58 -8.88 21.78 14.74
C TRP A 58 -8.98 20.82 13.54
N ALA A 59 -8.56 19.56 13.70
CA ALA A 59 -8.66 18.56 12.65
C ALA A 59 -10.12 18.35 12.23
N LYS A 60 -11.04 18.25 13.21
CA LYS A 60 -12.48 18.13 12.95
C LYS A 60 -13.05 19.34 12.20
N GLU A 61 -12.68 20.55 12.61
CA GLU A 61 -13.13 21.79 11.98
C GLU A 61 -12.69 21.90 10.51
N HIS A 62 -11.51 21.36 10.19
CA HIS A 62 -10.94 21.31 8.83
C HIS A 62 -11.33 20.04 8.07
N ASN A 63 -12.42 19.39 8.47
CA ASN A 63 -13.03 18.25 7.78
C ASN A 63 -12.15 17.00 7.66
N PHE A 64 -11.20 16.77 8.58
CA PHE A 64 -10.58 15.45 8.71
C PHE A 64 -11.56 14.42 9.29
N GLY A 65 -11.41 13.16 8.86
CA GLY A 65 -12.14 12.00 9.36
C GLY A 65 -11.48 11.30 10.52
N GLY A 66 -10.18 11.53 10.72
CA GLY A 66 -9.41 10.90 11.78
C GLY A 66 -7.95 11.30 11.80
N VAL A 67 -7.24 10.74 12.77
CA VAL A 67 -5.79 10.89 12.94
C VAL A 67 -5.14 9.52 13.08
N GLU A 68 -3.88 9.41 12.66
CA GLU A 68 -3.00 8.31 13.03
C GLU A 68 -1.88 8.87 13.92
N ILE A 69 -1.75 8.39 15.15
CA ILE A 69 -0.65 8.84 16.00
C ILE A 69 0.65 8.12 15.60
N ALA A 70 1.65 8.91 15.21
CA ALA A 70 2.99 8.44 14.89
C ALA A 70 4.01 9.00 15.88
N TRP A 71 4.56 8.12 16.71
CA TRP A 71 5.49 8.49 17.79
C TRP A 71 6.93 8.43 17.32
N VAL A 72 7.65 9.54 17.45
CA VAL A 72 9.01 9.72 16.95
C VAL A 72 9.93 10.38 18.00
N TYR A 73 11.16 10.65 17.59
CA TYR A 73 12.22 11.29 18.36
C TYR A 73 11.87 12.66 18.97
N PRO A 74 12.64 13.16 19.96
CA PRO A 74 12.56 14.55 20.40
C PRO A 74 13.22 15.48 19.38
N LEU A 75 12.56 16.58 19.01
CA LEU A 75 12.98 17.48 17.91
C LEU A 75 14.45 17.95 17.98
N HIS A 76 14.98 18.15 19.19
CA HIS A 76 16.34 18.61 19.39
C HIS A 76 17.42 17.61 18.92
N ARG A 77 17.05 16.35 18.65
CA ARG A 77 17.87 15.38 17.92
C ARG A 77 18.36 15.94 16.57
N TYR A 78 17.48 16.63 15.84
CA TYR A 78 17.78 17.21 14.53
C TYR A 78 17.94 18.74 14.58
N LYS A 79 18.30 19.32 15.73
CA LYS A 79 18.45 20.79 15.90
C LYS A 79 19.35 21.44 14.85
N SER A 80 20.43 20.78 14.43
CA SER A 80 21.35 21.29 13.40
C SER A 80 20.70 21.32 12.01
N LEU A 81 19.90 20.30 11.67
CA LEU A 81 19.16 20.22 10.43
C LEU A 81 18.12 21.33 10.37
N TYR A 82 17.30 21.45 11.43
CA TYR A 82 16.23 22.45 11.51
C TYR A 82 16.75 23.89 11.50
N LYS A 83 17.87 24.15 12.20
CA LYS A 83 18.54 25.45 12.16
C LYS A 83 19.06 25.77 10.76
N ARG A 84 19.68 24.80 10.08
CA ARG A 84 20.26 24.99 8.75
C ARG A 84 19.20 25.17 7.66
N LEU A 85 18.15 24.36 7.69
CA LEU A 85 17.16 24.31 6.59
C LEU A 85 16.00 25.28 6.78
N TYR A 86 15.59 25.57 8.02
CA TYR A 86 14.38 26.34 8.30
C TYR A 86 14.60 27.47 9.31
N ASN A 87 15.84 27.72 9.74
CA ASN A 87 16.17 28.69 10.79
C ASN A 87 15.38 28.47 12.11
N ARG A 88 14.97 27.21 12.37
CA ARG A 88 14.25 26.79 13.58
C ARG A 88 15.23 26.32 14.65
N GLN A 89 14.98 26.65 15.91
CA GLN A 89 15.76 26.18 17.04
C GLN A 89 14.87 25.44 18.03
N TYR A 90 15.25 24.19 18.32
CA TYR A 90 14.59 23.38 19.32
C TYR A 90 15.53 23.18 20.51
N PRO A 91 15.18 23.68 21.72
CA PRO A 91 15.98 23.46 22.91
C PRO A 91 15.98 21.99 23.31
N THR A 92 16.96 21.58 24.12
CA THR A 92 16.94 20.24 24.71
C THR A 92 15.72 20.13 25.62
N ASP A 93 14.82 19.23 25.22
CA ASP A 93 13.59 18.90 25.93
C ASP A 93 13.61 17.41 26.27
N THR A 94 13.44 17.11 27.55
CA THR A 94 13.42 15.76 28.12
C THR A 94 12.15 15.51 28.93
N THR A 95 11.09 16.29 28.66
CA THR A 95 9.83 16.26 29.42
C THR A 95 8.85 15.19 28.95
N ALA A 96 9.16 14.50 27.86
CA ALA A 96 8.31 13.46 27.30
C ALA A 96 7.92 12.39 28.31
N GLN A 97 6.66 11.96 28.27
CA GLN A 97 6.24 10.74 28.97
C GLN A 97 7.13 9.58 28.53
N LYS A 98 7.54 8.72 29.47
CA LYS A 98 8.41 7.59 29.15
C LYS A 98 7.65 6.61 28.22
N TRP A 99 8.33 6.11 27.19
CA TRP A 99 7.76 5.15 26.24
C TRP A 99 7.05 3.99 26.96
N LEU A 100 5.76 3.79 26.66
CA LEU A 100 4.90 2.75 27.22
C LEU A 100 4.68 2.81 28.75
N SER A 101 4.94 3.95 29.40
CA SER A 101 4.63 4.15 30.82
C SER A 101 3.14 4.42 31.05
N ASP A 102 2.68 4.35 32.30
CA ASP A 102 1.29 4.63 32.64
C ASP A 102 0.88 6.07 32.27
N GLU A 103 1.79 7.05 32.36
CA GLU A 103 1.54 8.43 31.93
C GLU A 103 1.40 8.54 30.41
N TRP A 104 2.18 7.77 29.64
CA TRP A 104 2.03 7.69 28.19
C TRP A 104 0.69 7.04 27.82
N VAL A 105 0.34 5.93 28.48
CA VAL A 105 -0.94 5.23 28.27
C VAL A 105 -2.13 6.15 28.58
N ASP A 106 -2.04 6.96 29.64
CA ASP A 106 -3.11 7.90 30.02
C ASP A 106 -3.39 8.96 28.93
N VAL A 107 -2.35 9.56 28.33
CA VAL A 107 -2.55 10.56 27.27
C VAL A 107 -3.02 9.94 25.95
N VAL A 108 -2.55 8.73 25.60
CA VAL A 108 -3.01 8.03 24.38
C VAL A 108 -4.45 7.56 24.55
N HIS A 109 -4.80 7.01 25.70
CA HIS A 109 -6.18 6.61 26.00
C HIS A 109 -7.14 7.82 26.05
N TYR A 110 -6.72 8.95 26.63
CA TYR A 110 -7.50 10.19 26.56
C TYR A 110 -7.71 10.63 25.11
N THR A 111 -6.66 10.57 24.29
CA THR A 111 -6.73 10.90 22.85
C THR A 111 -7.77 10.06 22.14
N LYS A 112 -7.75 8.74 22.36
CA LYS A 112 -8.74 7.81 21.81
C LYS A 112 -10.16 8.19 22.17
N LEU A 113 -10.43 8.34 23.47
CA LEU A 113 -11.78 8.64 23.96
C LEU A 113 -12.28 9.99 23.45
N TYR A 114 -11.39 10.99 23.37
CA TYR A 114 -11.77 12.30 22.85
C TYR A 114 -12.06 12.24 21.35
N ALA A 115 -11.21 11.59 20.55
CA ALA A 115 -11.43 11.39 19.12
C ALA A 115 -12.77 10.68 18.85
N ASP A 116 -13.06 9.60 19.57
CA ASP A 116 -14.33 8.88 19.50
C ASP A 116 -15.52 9.80 19.86
N SER A 117 -15.38 10.63 20.90
CA SER A 117 -16.45 11.53 21.36
C SER A 117 -16.84 12.60 20.33
N ILE A 118 -15.94 12.97 19.42
CA ILE A 118 -16.18 13.93 18.33
C ILE A 118 -16.30 13.25 16.96
N GLY A 119 -16.33 11.93 16.91
CA GLY A 119 -16.48 11.13 15.70
C GLY A 119 -15.30 11.24 14.73
N LEU A 120 -14.07 11.19 15.26
CA LEU A 120 -12.84 10.99 14.50
C LEU A 120 -12.33 9.56 14.71
N SER A 121 -11.84 8.90 13.67
CA SER A 121 -11.03 7.68 13.86
C SER A 121 -9.67 8.03 14.46
N CYS A 122 -9.08 7.10 15.20
CA CYS A 122 -7.79 7.27 15.86
C CYS A 122 -6.99 5.99 15.70
N ASP A 123 -6.03 6.00 14.78
CA ASP A 123 -5.13 4.88 14.47
C ASP A 123 -3.76 5.10 15.13
N TYR A 124 -2.92 4.05 15.12
CA TYR A 124 -1.62 4.07 15.79
C TYR A 124 -0.54 3.40 14.94
N THR A 125 0.65 4.01 14.86
CA THR A 125 1.83 3.26 14.40
C THR A 125 2.17 2.16 15.41
N PHE A 126 2.42 0.94 14.93
CA PHE A 126 2.76 -0.20 15.78
C PHE A 126 4.26 -0.19 16.09
N GLY A 127 4.63 0.61 17.08
CA GLY A 127 6.02 0.90 17.43
C GLY A 127 6.38 2.36 17.16
N SER A 128 7.54 2.78 17.69
CA SER A 128 8.03 4.14 17.54
C SER A 128 8.96 4.27 16.33
N ALA A 129 8.63 5.21 15.45
CA ALA A 129 9.26 5.40 14.16
C ALA A 129 9.31 4.09 13.35
N TRP A 130 10.26 3.99 12.43
CA TRP A 130 10.44 2.86 11.52
C TRP A 130 11.93 2.62 11.28
N PRO A 131 12.35 1.41 10.86
CA PRO A 131 11.54 0.18 10.82
C PRO A 131 11.28 -0.37 12.24
N VAL A 132 10.53 -1.46 12.32
CA VAL A 132 10.19 -2.11 13.59
C VAL A 132 11.43 -2.48 14.42
N ALA A 133 11.53 -1.87 15.60
CA ALA A 133 12.67 -2.01 16.50
C ALA A 133 12.24 -2.02 17.97
N SER A 134 13.13 -2.51 18.84
CA SER A 134 12.90 -2.55 20.29
C SER A 134 14.16 -2.29 21.08
N SER A 135 14.01 -1.65 22.25
CA SER A 135 15.09 -1.48 23.24
C SER A 135 15.41 -2.78 24.00
N ASN A 136 14.50 -3.75 24.01
CA ASN A 136 14.54 -4.91 24.90
C ASN A 136 14.57 -6.25 24.13
N ILE A 137 15.41 -6.35 23.11
CA ILE A 137 15.62 -7.61 22.38
C ILE A 137 17.10 -8.04 22.46
N PRO A 138 17.38 -9.35 22.66
CA PRO A 138 18.74 -9.88 22.53
C PRO A 138 19.26 -9.71 21.10
N ASP A 139 20.58 -9.55 20.95
CA ASP A 139 21.25 -9.41 19.66
C ASP A 139 20.89 -10.54 18.67
N SER A 140 20.69 -11.76 19.17
CA SER A 140 20.30 -12.92 18.35
C SER A 140 18.92 -12.79 17.69
N LEU A 141 18.08 -11.86 18.15
CA LEU A 141 16.76 -11.55 17.62
C LEU A 141 16.73 -10.20 16.89
N GLY A 142 17.89 -9.57 16.67
CA GLY A 142 18.04 -8.44 15.76
C GLY A 142 18.25 -8.89 14.31
N THR A 143 18.06 -7.96 13.37
CA THR A 143 18.37 -8.17 11.95
C THR A 143 19.80 -8.66 11.77
N GLN A 144 19.97 -9.72 10.99
CA GLN A 144 21.26 -10.31 10.66
C GLN A 144 21.50 -10.24 9.15
N ILE A 145 22.78 -10.14 8.77
CA ILE A 145 23.21 -10.26 7.37
C ILE A 145 24.20 -11.41 7.24
N TYR A 146 24.20 -12.05 6.07
CA TYR A 146 25.11 -13.15 5.78
C TYR A 146 26.57 -12.69 5.91
N GLY A 147 27.39 -13.51 6.57
CA GLY A 147 28.84 -13.29 6.67
C GLY A 147 29.29 -12.24 7.70
N ASP A 148 28.36 -11.54 8.38
CA ASP A 148 28.69 -10.58 9.44
C ASP A 148 27.85 -10.84 10.69
N SER A 149 28.41 -11.62 11.62
CA SER A 149 27.80 -11.91 12.91
C SER A 149 27.83 -10.73 13.89
N THR A 150 28.50 -9.63 13.54
CA THR A 150 28.57 -8.41 14.35
C THR A 150 27.61 -7.34 13.87
N PHE A 151 26.95 -7.55 12.73
CA PHE A 151 26.02 -6.59 12.17
C PHE A 151 24.85 -6.32 13.11
N GLN A 152 24.55 -5.05 13.32
CA GLN A 152 23.38 -4.58 14.03
C GLN A 152 22.76 -3.43 13.25
N GLN A 153 21.50 -3.57 12.85
CA GLN A 153 20.73 -2.44 12.35
C GLN A 153 20.08 -1.71 13.53
N LEU A 154 20.51 -0.47 13.76
CA LEU A 154 20.02 0.35 14.87
C LEU A 154 18.99 1.38 14.41
N LEU A 155 17.90 1.50 15.15
CA LEU A 155 16.97 2.62 15.07
C LEU A 155 17.39 3.72 16.05
N THR A 156 17.71 4.89 15.51
CA THR A 156 18.30 6.00 16.28
C THR A 156 17.39 7.22 16.37
N PHE A 157 16.12 7.12 15.96
CA PHE A 157 15.17 8.23 15.91
C PHE A 157 13.78 7.84 16.45
N ALA A 158 13.76 6.92 17.41
CA ALA A 158 12.57 6.56 18.18
C ALA A 158 12.30 7.55 19.32
N TRP A 159 11.11 7.44 19.92
CA TRP A 159 10.66 8.15 21.11
C TRP A 159 11.64 8.05 22.29
N THR A 160 12.33 6.91 22.40
CA THR A 160 13.29 6.64 23.47
C THR A 160 14.65 7.32 23.29
N TRP A 161 14.89 8.04 22.18
CA TRP A 161 16.17 8.72 21.97
C TRP A 161 16.52 9.62 23.19
N PRO A 162 17.78 9.61 23.68
CA PRO A 162 19.01 9.15 23.03
C PRO A 162 19.28 7.64 23.05
N ASP A 163 18.42 6.83 23.67
CA ASP A 163 18.57 5.38 23.60
C ASP A 163 18.35 4.87 22.17
N THR A 164 19.19 3.92 21.75
CA THR A 164 19.06 3.25 20.45
C THR A 164 18.28 1.96 20.59
N GLN A 165 17.42 1.68 19.61
CA GLN A 165 16.69 0.41 19.53
C GLN A 165 17.35 -0.50 18.49
N LEU A 166 17.26 -1.81 18.69
CA LEU A 166 17.71 -2.79 17.72
C LEU A 166 16.54 -3.17 16.80
N VAL A 167 16.74 -3.09 15.49
CA VAL A 167 15.75 -3.53 14.49
C VAL A 167 15.62 -5.05 14.58
N ILE A 168 14.38 -5.54 14.66
CA ILE A 168 14.11 -6.96 14.93
C ILE A 168 14.46 -7.83 13.73
N ASN A 169 14.73 -9.11 13.97
CA ASN A 169 14.83 -10.10 12.90
C ASN A 169 13.45 -10.37 12.28
N HIS A 170 13.18 -9.78 11.11
CA HIS A 170 11.90 -9.93 10.41
C HIS A 170 11.68 -11.35 9.83
N LEU A 171 12.68 -12.22 9.91
CA LEU A 171 12.60 -13.63 9.50
C LEU A 171 12.21 -14.55 10.67
N ASP A 172 12.08 -14.03 11.90
CA ASP A 172 11.82 -14.82 13.11
C ASP A 172 10.59 -14.30 13.87
N SER A 173 9.53 -15.12 13.91
CA SER A 173 8.30 -14.78 14.63
C SER A 173 8.48 -14.61 16.13
N ASN A 174 9.53 -15.18 16.73
CA ASN A 174 9.87 -14.93 18.13
C ASN A 174 10.42 -13.51 18.34
N ALA A 175 11.13 -12.96 17.36
CA ALA A 175 11.60 -11.58 17.42
C ALA A 175 10.41 -10.62 17.35
N PHE A 176 9.48 -10.86 16.43
CA PHE A 176 8.21 -10.12 16.36
C PHE A 176 7.42 -10.22 17.68
N ALA A 177 7.22 -11.43 18.22
CA ALA A 177 6.46 -11.62 19.46
C ALA A 177 7.05 -10.83 20.65
N ARG A 178 8.38 -10.83 20.80
CA ARG A 178 9.06 -10.04 21.85
C ARG A 178 8.94 -8.54 21.65
N PHE A 179 8.97 -8.08 20.40
CA PHE A 179 8.72 -6.67 20.07
C PHE A 179 7.29 -6.26 20.39
N ALA A 180 6.32 -7.08 19.99
CA ALA A 180 4.90 -6.77 20.07
C ALA A 180 4.35 -6.76 21.51
N GLU A 181 4.80 -7.67 22.36
CA GLU A 181 4.29 -7.87 23.72
C GLU A 181 4.17 -6.58 24.58
N PRO A 182 5.22 -5.76 24.76
CA PRO A 182 5.12 -4.54 25.56
C PRO A 182 4.20 -3.49 24.94
N ILE A 183 4.15 -3.39 23.60
CA ILE A 183 3.28 -2.44 22.89
C ILE A 183 1.82 -2.87 23.01
N ALA A 184 1.54 -4.16 22.82
CA ALA A 184 0.21 -4.75 22.96
C ALA A 184 -0.36 -4.50 24.35
N LYS A 185 0.47 -4.69 25.39
CA LYS A 185 0.09 -4.40 26.78
C LYS A 185 -0.24 -2.92 26.99
N ALA A 186 0.57 -2.01 26.44
CA ALA A 186 0.36 -0.56 26.61
C ALA A 186 -0.87 -0.06 25.83
N LEU A 187 -1.15 -0.62 24.66
CA LEU A 187 -2.28 -0.25 23.80
C LEU A 187 -3.60 -0.88 24.20
N GLN A 188 -3.63 -1.81 25.17
CA GLN A 188 -4.87 -2.50 25.59
C GLN A 188 -6.00 -1.52 25.94
N LYS A 189 -5.72 -0.49 26.75
CA LYS A 189 -6.70 0.57 27.09
C LYS A 189 -6.93 1.55 25.93
N PRO A 190 -5.88 2.08 25.25
CA PRO A 190 -6.04 2.90 24.05
C PRO A 190 -6.82 2.29 22.88
N LEU A 191 -7.03 0.97 22.86
CA LEU A 191 -7.83 0.28 21.85
C LEU A 191 -9.28 0.02 22.29
N GLU A 192 -9.67 0.48 23.49
CA GLU A 192 -11.07 0.54 23.88
C GLU A 192 -11.82 1.60 23.03
N GLY A 193 -13.12 1.41 22.82
CA GLY A 193 -13.95 2.31 22.02
C GLY A 193 -14.15 1.83 20.58
N SER A 194 -14.14 2.77 19.62
CA SER A 194 -14.25 2.42 18.20
C SER A 194 -12.99 1.68 17.73
N LYS A 195 -13.13 0.73 16.79
CA LYS A 195 -12.00 -0.09 16.36
C LYS A 195 -10.95 0.73 15.60
N SER A 196 -9.70 0.70 16.05
CA SER A 196 -8.56 1.38 15.43
C SER A 196 -7.82 0.46 14.45
N ALA A 197 -7.09 1.05 13.51
CA ALA A 197 -6.01 0.37 12.80
C ALA A 197 -4.68 0.51 13.54
N LEU A 198 -3.88 -0.56 13.51
CA LEU A 198 -2.46 -0.53 13.78
C LEU A 198 -1.75 -0.47 12.44
N PHE A 199 -0.75 0.40 12.33
CA PHE A 199 -0.01 0.65 11.11
C PHE A 199 1.45 0.22 11.22
N THR A 200 1.95 -0.43 10.17
CA THR A 200 3.38 -0.68 9.96
C THR A 200 3.83 -0.03 8.66
N ASP A 201 4.90 0.76 8.76
CA ASP A 201 5.53 1.48 7.66
C ASP A 201 6.21 0.53 6.65
N SER A 202 6.67 1.10 5.54
CA SER A 202 7.42 0.45 4.48
C SER A 202 8.69 -0.26 4.94
N TRP A 203 9.17 -1.18 4.11
CA TRP A 203 10.34 -1.99 4.42
C TRP A 203 11.65 -1.19 4.32
N GLU A 204 12.27 -0.90 5.46
CA GLU A 204 13.59 -0.24 5.53
C GLU A 204 14.69 -1.13 6.17
N ILE A 205 14.58 -2.45 6.01
CA ILE A 205 15.62 -3.38 6.48
C ILE A 205 16.78 -3.41 5.48
N LYS A 206 18.03 -3.52 5.96
CA LYS A 206 19.26 -3.42 5.15
C LYS A 206 19.52 -4.62 4.23
N LEU A 207 18.56 -4.96 3.38
CA LEU A 207 18.72 -5.79 2.20
C LEU A 207 19.14 -4.91 1.02
N ASN A 208 20.21 -5.28 0.30
CA ASN A 208 20.60 -4.64 -0.96
C ASN A 208 21.52 -5.56 -1.79
N ASP A 209 22.13 -5.01 -2.84
CA ASP A 209 23.11 -5.70 -3.68
C ASP A 209 24.36 -6.15 -2.89
N THR A 210 24.67 -5.46 -1.80
CA THR A 210 25.80 -5.81 -0.91
C THR A 210 25.35 -6.70 0.24
N ASN A 211 24.30 -6.31 0.95
CA ASN A 211 23.83 -6.98 2.16
C ASN A 211 22.71 -7.97 1.85
N LYS A 212 22.89 -9.23 2.24
CA LYS A 212 21.87 -10.28 2.14
C LYS A 212 21.39 -10.62 3.55
N ILE A 213 20.10 -10.38 3.81
CA ILE A 213 19.50 -10.68 5.12
C ILE A 213 19.56 -12.18 5.38
N TRP A 214 19.83 -12.55 6.62
CA TRP A 214 20.04 -13.94 7.00
C TRP A 214 19.39 -14.25 8.35
N THR A 215 19.26 -15.54 8.64
CA THR A 215 18.92 -16.02 9.99
C THR A 215 19.57 -17.38 10.20
N LYS A 216 19.61 -17.83 11.45
CA LYS A 216 20.16 -19.15 11.79
C LYS A 216 19.42 -20.25 11.05
N ASP A 217 20.16 -21.23 10.52
CA ASP A 217 19.64 -22.40 9.79
C ASP A 217 18.94 -22.08 8.45
N PHE A 218 19.10 -20.86 7.92
CA PHE A 218 18.60 -20.47 6.60
C PHE A 218 19.17 -21.36 5.48
N ASP A 219 20.48 -21.65 5.51
CA ASP A 219 21.16 -22.56 4.58
C ASP A 219 20.58 -23.98 4.58
N LYS A 220 20.27 -24.52 5.77
CA LYS A 220 19.72 -25.88 5.90
C LYS A 220 18.32 -25.96 5.31
N SER A 221 17.45 -25.04 5.70
CA SER A 221 16.09 -24.97 5.15
C SER A 221 16.09 -24.64 3.65
N PHE A 222 17.07 -23.87 3.18
CA PHE A 222 17.27 -23.62 1.75
C PHE A 222 17.62 -24.91 1.02
N TYR A 223 18.59 -25.69 1.53
CA TYR A 223 18.96 -26.98 0.97
C TYR A 223 17.78 -27.95 0.92
N GLU A 224 16.99 -28.02 1.99
CA GLU A 224 15.78 -28.85 2.04
C GLU A 224 14.75 -28.46 0.98
N LYS A 225 14.59 -27.16 0.70
CA LYS A 225 13.61 -26.64 -0.26
C LYS A 225 14.06 -26.75 -1.71
N PHE A 226 15.32 -26.42 -2.01
CA PHE A 226 15.82 -26.29 -3.38
C PHE A 226 16.78 -27.41 -3.82
N GLY A 227 17.24 -28.25 -2.89
CA GLY A 227 18.05 -29.43 -3.17
C GLY A 227 19.54 -29.16 -3.42
N TYR A 228 20.05 -27.96 -3.10
CA TYR A 228 21.46 -27.63 -3.24
C TYR A 228 21.95 -26.63 -2.18
N ASP A 229 23.26 -26.61 -1.96
CA ASP A 229 23.91 -25.72 -1.00
C ASP A 229 24.05 -24.30 -1.58
N ILE A 230 23.52 -23.31 -0.86
CA ILE A 230 23.57 -21.89 -1.22
C ILE A 230 24.91 -21.24 -0.84
N LEU A 231 25.64 -21.77 0.16
CA LEU A 231 26.82 -21.11 0.73
C LEU A 231 27.91 -20.78 -0.30
N PRO A 232 28.27 -21.67 -1.26
CA PRO A 232 29.25 -21.33 -2.28
C PRO A 232 28.86 -20.12 -3.14
N TYR A 233 27.57 -19.91 -3.36
CA TYR A 233 27.04 -18.78 -4.14
C TYR A 233 27.02 -17.49 -3.32
N MET A 234 26.75 -17.59 -2.02
CA MET A 234 26.83 -16.46 -1.11
C MET A 234 28.28 -15.95 -0.97
N GLU A 235 29.24 -16.87 -0.83
CA GLU A 235 30.67 -16.55 -0.76
C GLU A 235 31.21 -15.92 -2.05
N ALA A 236 30.73 -16.37 -3.21
CA ALA A 236 31.12 -15.84 -4.52
C ALA A 236 30.37 -14.54 -4.91
N GLY A 237 29.39 -14.11 -4.12
CA GLY A 237 28.50 -12.99 -4.43
C GLY A 237 27.25 -13.44 -5.19
N LEU A 238 26.14 -13.59 -4.44
CA LEU A 238 24.86 -14.13 -4.90
C LEU A 238 24.34 -13.48 -6.19
N ASP A 239 24.55 -12.16 -6.35
CA ASP A 239 24.02 -11.41 -7.48
C ASP A 239 24.64 -11.77 -8.84
N SER A 240 25.76 -12.50 -8.84
CA SER A 240 26.38 -13.07 -10.05
C SER A 240 25.65 -14.32 -10.57
N PHE A 241 24.66 -14.82 -9.81
CA PHE A 241 23.93 -16.05 -10.11
C PHE A 241 22.41 -15.79 -10.07
N PRO A 242 21.81 -15.19 -11.12
CA PRO A 242 20.41 -14.79 -11.14
C PRO A 242 19.42 -15.89 -10.72
N ASP A 243 19.63 -17.12 -11.19
CA ASP A 243 18.80 -18.27 -10.82
C ASP A 243 18.90 -18.64 -9.33
N VAL A 244 20.09 -18.52 -8.74
CA VAL A 244 20.28 -18.79 -7.30
C VAL A 244 19.73 -17.64 -6.46
N ARG A 245 19.86 -16.39 -6.94
CA ARG A 245 19.19 -15.23 -6.34
C ARG A 245 17.68 -15.41 -6.33
N TYR A 246 17.10 -15.92 -7.42
CA TYR A 246 15.67 -16.21 -7.48
C TYR A 246 15.23 -17.17 -6.38
N ASP A 247 15.92 -18.31 -6.25
CA ASP A 247 15.63 -19.27 -5.20
C ASP A 247 15.81 -18.66 -3.79
N TYR A 248 16.85 -17.84 -3.59
CA TYR A 248 17.07 -17.11 -2.33
C TYR A 248 15.92 -16.16 -1.99
N MET A 249 15.45 -15.37 -2.97
CA MET A 249 14.35 -14.43 -2.77
C MET A 249 13.02 -15.15 -2.52
N LEU A 250 12.76 -16.29 -3.17
CA LEU A 250 11.60 -17.15 -2.86
C LEU A 250 11.66 -17.75 -1.45
N HIS A 251 12.86 -18.02 -0.94
CA HIS A 251 13.03 -18.47 0.45
C HIS A 251 12.80 -17.32 1.43
N LEU A 252 13.37 -16.15 1.11
CA LEU A 252 13.25 -14.95 1.92
C LEU A 252 11.80 -14.47 2.05
N ASP A 253 11.03 -14.54 0.95
CA ASP A 253 9.58 -14.27 0.95
C ASP A 253 8.83 -15.10 2.00
N GLU A 254 9.09 -16.41 2.05
CA GLU A 254 8.47 -17.29 3.04
C GLU A 254 8.87 -16.90 4.46
N TYR A 255 10.16 -16.66 4.72
CA TYR A 255 10.62 -16.27 6.04
C TYR A 255 10.05 -14.93 6.50
N VAL A 256 9.99 -13.92 5.63
CA VAL A 256 9.44 -12.60 5.98
C VAL A 256 7.93 -12.67 6.18
N THR A 257 7.22 -13.40 5.32
CA THR A 257 5.78 -13.59 5.45
C THR A 257 5.41 -14.32 6.75
N GLN A 258 6.13 -15.37 7.11
CA GLN A 258 5.87 -16.17 8.31
C GLN A 258 6.48 -15.59 9.59
N GLY A 259 7.60 -14.87 9.47
CA GLY A 259 8.34 -14.27 10.56
C GLY A 259 7.78 -12.92 11.02
N PHE A 260 7.17 -12.16 10.11
CA PHE A 260 6.70 -10.81 10.39
C PHE A 260 5.24 -10.55 10.01
N TYR A 261 4.88 -10.63 8.72
CA TYR A 261 3.58 -10.13 8.27
C TYR A 261 2.38 -10.94 8.80
N LYS A 262 2.43 -12.27 8.77
CA LYS A 262 1.37 -13.11 9.38
C LYS A 262 1.29 -12.91 10.89
N PRO A 263 2.40 -13.00 11.66
CA PRO A 263 2.39 -12.67 13.09
C PRO A 263 1.82 -11.28 13.40
N TYR A 264 2.11 -10.28 12.56
CA TYR A 264 1.56 -8.93 12.70
C TYR A 264 0.04 -8.89 12.53
N VAL A 265 -0.49 -9.48 11.46
CA VAL A 265 -1.94 -9.57 11.21
C VAL A 265 -2.63 -10.32 12.36
N ASP A 266 -2.06 -11.45 12.79
CA ASP A 266 -2.60 -12.23 13.91
C ASP A 266 -2.61 -11.44 15.22
N LYS A 267 -1.55 -10.67 15.50
CA LYS A 267 -1.47 -9.82 16.68
C LYS A 267 -2.47 -8.66 16.63
N CYS A 268 -2.66 -8.03 15.47
CA CYS A 268 -3.71 -7.00 15.30
C CYS A 268 -5.09 -7.58 15.61
N LYS A 269 -5.39 -8.78 15.08
CA LYS A 269 -6.65 -9.48 15.34
C LYS A 269 -6.83 -9.83 16.82
N GLU A 270 -5.79 -10.35 17.48
CA GLU A 270 -5.79 -10.64 18.92
C GLU A 270 -6.09 -9.39 19.76
N MET A 271 -5.54 -8.24 19.36
CA MET A 271 -5.73 -6.95 20.02
C MET A 271 -7.07 -6.28 19.66
N GLY A 272 -7.88 -6.88 18.80
CA GLY A 272 -9.15 -6.31 18.35
C GLY A 272 -8.99 -5.11 17.40
N ALA A 273 -7.83 -4.95 16.75
CA ALA A 273 -7.52 -3.88 15.81
C ALA A 273 -7.57 -4.34 14.34
N TRP A 274 -7.54 -3.39 13.41
CA TRP A 274 -7.30 -3.64 11.99
C TRP A 274 -5.80 -3.60 11.68
N SER A 275 -5.34 -4.43 10.76
CA SER A 275 -3.96 -4.39 10.24
C SER A 275 -3.86 -3.48 9.01
N ARG A 276 -3.09 -2.39 9.11
CA ARG A 276 -2.74 -1.48 7.99
C ARG A 276 -1.24 -1.54 7.72
N VAL A 277 -0.81 -1.70 6.47
CA VAL A 277 0.61 -1.91 6.14
C VAL A 277 0.98 -1.36 4.77
N GLN A 278 2.15 -0.71 4.69
CA GLN A 278 2.88 -0.48 3.45
C GLN A 278 3.85 -1.65 3.19
N CYS A 279 3.47 -2.61 2.35
CA CYS A 279 4.30 -3.80 2.09
C CYS A 279 5.44 -3.56 1.08
N LEU A 280 5.50 -2.37 0.48
CA LEU A 280 6.49 -2.01 -0.55
C LEU A 280 7.93 -2.18 -0.06
N ALA A 281 8.85 -2.38 -1.01
CA ALA A 281 10.27 -2.71 -0.80
C ALA A 281 10.57 -4.04 -0.08
N SER A 282 9.58 -4.65 0.59
CA SER A 282 9.80 -5.93 1.27
C SER A 282 10.11 -7.04 0.26
N PRO A 283 11.02 -7.98 0.60
CA PRO A 283 11.41 -9.08 -0.28
C PRO A 283 10.37 -10.19 -0.27
N THR A 284 9.11 -9.81 -0.42
CA THR A 284 7.96 -10.72 -0.52
C THR A 284 7.34 -10.60 -1.90
N ASP A 285 6.48 -11.57 -2.24
CA ASP A 285 5.47 -11.34 -3.26
C ASP A 285 4.47 -10.30 -2.72
N VAL A 286 4.79 -9.02 -2.93
CA VAL A 286 4.10 -7.88 -2.30
C VAL A 286 2.60 -7.89 -2.55
N MET A 287 2.15 -8.41 -3.69
CA MET A 287 0.72 -8.53 -3.97
C MET A 287 0.02 -9.52 -3.04
N THR A 288 0.65 -10.67 -2.81
CA THR A 288 0.19 -11.66 -1.83
C THR A 288 0.17 -11.05 -0.43
N THR A 289 1.24 -10.34 -0.05
CA THR A 289 1.35 -9.71 1.27
C THR A 289 0.29 -8.62 1.49
N TYR A 290 0.00 -7.78 0.50
CA TYR A 290 -1.11 -6.82 0.57
C TYR A 290 -2.47 -7.49 0.69
N GLY A 291 -2.65 -8.70 0.12
CA GLY A 291 -3.87 -9.50 0.29
C GLY A 291 -4.08 -10.02 1.72
N LEU A 292 -3.00 -10.18 2.51
CA LEU A 292 -3.06 -10.69 3.88
C LEU A 292 -3.62 -9.68 4.89
N VAL A 293 -3.34 -8.39 4.70
CA VAL A 293 -3.67 -7.33 5.67
C VAL A 293 -5.10 -6.82 5.50
N ASP A 294 -5.69 -6.21 6.53
CA ASP A 294 -7.06 -5.68 6.46
C ASP A 294 -7.14 -4.44 5.56
N ILE A 295 -6.13 -3.57 5.64
CA ILE A 295 -6.05 -2.30 4.92
C ILE A 295 -4.68 -2.21 4.22
N PRO A 296 -4.58 -2.58 2.93
CA PRO A 296 -3.35 -2.38 2.17
C PRO A 296 -3.11 -0.88 1.95
N GLU A 297 -1.90 -0.42 2.25
CA GLU A 297 -1.51 0.98 2.12
C GLU A 297 -0.41 1.16 1.07
N THR A 298 -0.57 2.16 0.21
CA THR A 298 0.45 2.64 -0.72
C THR A 298 1.06 3.96 -0.24
N GLU A 299 1.89 4.59 -1.06
CA GLU A 299 2.45 5.92 -0.81
C GLU A 299 2.67 6.68 -2.12
N ALA A 300 2.70 8.01 -2.02
CA ALA A 300 3.34 8.87 -3.01
C ALA A 300 4.57 9.54 -2.36
N MET A 301 5.68 8.81 -2.35
CA MET A 301 6.99 9.29 -1.86
C MET A 301 8.14 8.58 -2.56
N LEU A 302 8.44 7.34 -2.15
CA LEU A 302 9.46 6.52 -2.82
C LEU A 302 8.94 6.07 -4.17
N ASN A 303 7.63 5.91 -4.32
CA ASN A 303 6.99 5.49 -5.56
C ASN A 303 6.18 6.63 -6.21
N ASN A 304 6.10 6.59 -7.54
CA ASN A 304 5.14 7.40 -8.27
C ASN A 304 3.72 6.86 -8.03
N PRO A 305 2.66 7.69 -8.19
CA PRO A 305 1.28 7.27 -7.96
C PRO A 305 0.86 5.97 -8.69
N ASN A 306 1.43 5.66 -9.87
CA ASN A 306 1.11 4.44 -10.63
C ASN A 306 1.43 3.14 -9.88
N TYR A 307 2.33 3.16 -8.90
CA TYR A 307 2.61 2.00 -8.05
C TYR A 307 1.37 1.56 -7.27
N SER A 308 0.46 2.49 -6.95
CA SER A 308 -0.81 2.21 -6.28
C SER A 308 -1.65 1.16 -7.00
N ARG A 309 -1.48 0.99 -8.32
CA ARG A 309 -2.15 -0.06 -9.09
C ARG A 309 -1.80 -1.46 -8.61
N ILE A 310 -0.58 -1.70 -8.13
CA ILE A 310 -0.19 -3.00 -7.54
C ILE A 310 -1.00 -3.25 -6.27
N VAL A 311 -1.13 -2.22 -5.43
CA VAL A 311 -1.84 -2.27 -4.16
C VAL A 311 -3.35 -2.43 -4.38
N SER A 312 -3.93 -1.65 -5.30
CA SER A 312 -5.36 -1.73 -5.63
C SER A 312 -5.73 -3.00 -6.40
N SER A 313 -4.81 -3.55 -7.21
CA SER A 313 -4.97 -4.89 -7.78
C SER A 313 -5.08 -5.94 -6.68
N SER A 314 -4.14 -5.93 -5.73
CA SER A 314 -4.14 -6.86 -4.59
C SER A 314 -5.40 -6.74 -3.73
N ALA A 315 -5.84 -5.50 -3.45
CA ALA A 315 -7.08 -5.24 -2.73
C ALA A 315 -8.30 -5.78 -3.47
N CYS A 316 -8.40 -5.55 -4.78
CA CYS A 316 -9.51 -6.05 -5.61
C CYS A 316 -9.57 -7.59 -5.62
N LEU A 317 -8.42 -8.23 -5.87
CA LEU A 317 -8.28 -9.69 -5.90
C LEU A 317 -8.53 -10.34 -4.52
N ALA A 318 -8.25 -9.63 -3.43
CA ALA A 318 -8.52 -10.06 -2.06
C ALA A 318 -9.87 -9.55 -1.48
N SER A 319 -10.72 -8.92 -2.30
CA SER A 319 -12.02 -8.35 -1.88
C SER A 319 -11.94 -7.34 -0.72
N LYS A 320 -10.87 -6.54 -0.67
CA LYS A 320 -10.65 -5.50 0.34
C LYS A 320 -11.35 -4.21 -0.10
N PRO A 321 -12.20 -3.59 0.76
CA PRO A 321 -12.97 -2.42 0.37
C PRO A 321 -12.17 -1.10 0.41
N ILE A 322 -11.02 -1.08 1.10
CA ILE A 322 -10.18 0.10 1.27
C ILE A 322 -8.77 -0.14 0.73
N VAL A 323 -8.26 0.83 0.00
CA VAL A 323 -6.84 1.01 -0.32
C VAL A 323 -6.44 2.37 0.23
N SER A 324 -5.60 2.38 1.26
CA SER A 324 -5.11 3.63 1.83
C SER A 324 -3.84 4.12 1.15
N SER A 325 -3.52 5.39 1.32
CA SER A 325 -2.28 5.99 0.86
C SER A 325 -1.73 6.96 1.88
N GLU A 326 -0.46 6.78 2.24
CA GLU A 326 0.35 7.88 2.75
C GLU A 326 0.53 8.90 1.64
N SER A 327 -0.13 10.05 1.79
CA SER A 327 -0.21 11.08 0.76
C SER A 327 0.58 12.33 1.14
N PHE A 328 1.17 12.95 0.12
CA PHE A 328 1.83 14.26 0.18
C PHE A 328 3.17 14.32 0.91
N THR A 329 3.81 13.17 1.16
CA THR A 329 5.13 13.14 1.79
C THR A 329 6.20 13.73 0.87
N CYS A 330 6.85 14.81 1.27
CA CYS A 330 7.92 15.46 0.50
C CYS A 330 7.50 15.90 -0.91
N MET A 331 6.31 16.50 -1.05
CA MET A 331 5.71 16.88 -2.33
C MET A 331 6.63 17.55 -3.33
N TYR A 332 7.46 18.49 -2.90
CA TYR A 332 8.37 19.22 -3.81
C TYR A 332 9.82 18.77 -3.75
N GLY A 333 10.09 17.70 -3.01
CA GLY A 333 11.43 17.14 -2.86
C GLY A 333 11.90 17.00 -1.43
N PHE A 334 12.87 16.11 -1.26
CA PHE A 334 13.38 15.72 0.04
C PHE A 334 14.72 16.39 0.40
N PRO A 335 14.95 16.79 1.66
CA PRO A 335 13.96 17.11 2.68
C PRO A 335 13.63 18.61 2.63
N GLY A 336 12.38 18.98 2.91
CA GLY A 336 12.06 20.34 3.30
C GLY A 336 11.73 21.33 2.20
N THR A 337 11.67 20.91 0.93
CA THR A 337 11.51 21.86 -0.17
C THR A 337 10.13 22.53 -0.07
N TYR A 338 10.12 23.85 0.12
CA TYR A 338 8.91 24.67 0.26
C TYR A 338 7.97 24.25 1.40
N LEU A 339 8.52 23.78 2.53
CA LEU A 339 7.75 23.52 3.75
C LEU A 339 6.95 24.77 4.17
N ARG A 340 5.66 24.59 4.47
CA ARG A 340 4.66 25.66 4.75
C ARG A 340 4.34 26.59 3.59
N GLU A 341 4.80 26.25 2.39
CA GLU A 341 4.46 26.95 1.16
C GLU A 341 3.78 26.00 0.17
N GLU A 342 3.19 24.91 0.68
CA GLU A 342 2.43 23.94 -0.09
C GLU A 342 1.09 24.52 -0.55
N GLN A 343 0.59 23.99 -1.66
CA GLN A 343 -0.53 24.57 -2.41
C GLN A 343 -1.55 23.51 -2.77
N THR A 344 -2.83 23.73 -2.44
CA THR A 344 -3.88 22.73 -2.64
C THR A 344 -4.06 22.30 -4.10
N ALA A 345 -3.71 23.14 -5.07
CA ALA A 345 -3.72 22.76 -6.49
C ALA A 345 -2.76 21.60 -6.80
N ASP A 346 -1.53 21.62 -6.26
CA ASP A 346 -0.57 20.53 -6.43
C ASP A 346 -0.98 19.30 -5.61
N LEU A 347 -1.58 19.49 -4.42
CA LEU A 347 -2.12 18.39 -3.62
C LEU A 347 -3.23 17.67 -4.38
N LYS A 348 -4.14 18.43 -5.01
CA LYS A 348 -5.22 17.88 -5.84
C LYS A 348 -4.67 17.06 -7.01
N LEU A 349 -3.61 17.54 -7.67
CA LEU A 349 -2.95 16.81 -8.75
C LEU A 349 -2.45 15.42 -8.29
N VAL A 350 -1.82 15.36 -7.12
CA VAL A 350 -1.35 14.08 -6.53
C VAL A 350 -2.53 13.19 -6.12
N ALA A 351 -3.56 13.76 -5.47
CA ALA A 351 -4.75 13.01 -5.07
C ALA A 351 -5.46 12.38 -6.28
N ASP A 352 -5.65 13.14 -7.36
CA ASP A 352 -6.31 12.67 -8.58
C ASP A 352 -5.53 11.54 -9.24
N ALA A 353 -4.19 11.63 -9.26
CA ALA A 353 -3.33 10.56 -9.75
C ALA A 353 -3.49 9.28 -8.90
N LEU A 354 -3.58 9.40 -7.58
CA LEU A 354 -3.78 8.26 -6.68
C LEU A 354 -5.18 7.64 -6.82
N PHE A 355 -6.23 8.46 -6.91
CA PHE A 355 -7.60 7.99 -7.14
C PHE A 355 -7.73 7.19 -8.43
N ALA A 356 -7.09 7.65 -9.52
CA ALA A 356 -7.10 6.95 -10.80
C ALA A 356 -6.31 5.63 -10.80
N GLU A 357 -5.59 5.33 -9.72
CA GLU A 357 -4.88 4.07 -9.51
C GLU A 357 -5.52 3.23 -8.40
N GLY A 358 -6.73 3.61 -7.95
CA GLY A 358 -7.58 2.82 -7.07
C GLY A 358 -7.46 3.12 -5.57
N VAL A 359 -6.71 4.16 -5.17
CA VAL A 359 -6.72 4.65 -3.78
C VAL A 359 -8.10 5.21 -3.45
N ASN A 360 -8.63 4.91 -2.26
CA ASN A 360 -9.93 5.41 -1.81
C ASN A 360 -9.96 5.80 -0.30
N HIS A 361 -8.78 5.94 0.30
CA HIS A 361 -8.59 6.52 1.62
C HIS A 361 -7.22 7.20 1.70
N HIS A 362 -7.18 8.49 2.02
CA HIS A 362 -5.91 9.22 2.15
C HIS A 362 -5.54 9.42 3.62
N VAL A 363 -4.27 9.19 3.94
CA VAL A 363 -3.64 9.52 5.22
C VAL A 363 -2.55 10.55 4.93
N TYR A 364 -2.79 11.80 5.31
CA TYR A 364 -1.90 12.91 4.98
C TYR A 364 -0.65 12.89 5.83
N HIS A 365 0.52 13.03 5.21
CA HIS A 365 1.81 13.13 5.88
C HIS A 365 2.30 14.60 5.90
N GLY A 366 2.08 15.37 6.97
CA GLY A 366 1.25 15.07 8.12
C GLY A 366 1.08 16.29 9.03
N MET A 367 0.38 16.10 10.13
CA MET A 367 0.13 17.12 11.15
C MET A 367 1.17 16.97 12.26
N PRO A 368 2.08 17.92 12.52
CA PRO A 368 2.93 17.84 13.70
C PRO A 368 2.18 18.23 14.98
N TYR A 369 2.42 17.51 16.07
CA TYR A 369 1.93 17.90 17.40
C TYR A 369 2.45 19.28 17.76
N ASN A 370 1.55 20.25 17.88
CA ASN A 370 1.83 21.62 18.28
C ASN A 370 0.96 22.00 19.49
N PRO A 371 1.56 22.36 20.64
CA PRO A 371 0.81 22.84 21.80
C PRO A 371 -0.10 24.03 21.48
N GLU A 372 -1.17 24.21 22.26
CA GLU A 372 -2.06 25.37 22.10
C GLU A 372 -1.25 26.68 22.23
N GLY A 373 -1.42 27.58 21.26
CA GLY A 373 -0.65 28.82 21.18
C GLY A 373 0.78 28.70 20.63
N SER A 374 1.21 27.50 20.20
CA SER A 374 2.46 27.28 19.46
C SER A 374 2.17 26.79 18.03
N ASP A 375 2.91 27.31 17.07
CA ASP A 375 2.96 26.83 15.69
C ASP A 375 4.40 26.51 15.25
N SER A 376 5.28 26.28 16.22
CA SER A 376 6.73 26.26 16.01
C SER A 376 7.29 24.90 15.61
N ILE A 377 6.51 23.82 15.75
CA ILE A 377 6.95 22.45 15.49
C ILE A 377 6.64 22.09 14.04
N ASP A 378 7.69 21.65 13.35
CA ASP A 378 7.69 21.21 11.97
C ASP A 378 8.27 19.80 11.88
N PHE A 379 7.77 18.98 10.95
CA PHE A 379 8.41 17.73 10.55
C PHE A 379 9.17 17.90 9.24
N PHE A 380 10.43 17.45 9.18
CA PHE A 380 11.30 17.69 8.03
C PHE A 380 10.84 17.00 6.74
N ALA A 381 10.07 15.91 6.86
CA ALA A 381 9.48 15.21 5.72
C ALA A 381 8.12 15.86 5.45
N THR A 382 8.09 16.72 4.44
CA THR A 382 7.14 17.83 4.31
C THR A 382 5.79 17.40 3.78
N THR A 383 4.72 17.77 4.46
CA THR A 383 3.69 18.72 4.01
C THR A 383 3.02 19.16 5.29
N TYR A 384 2.94 20.46 5.56
CA TYR A 384 2.48 20.92 6.87
C TYR A 384 0.94 21.01 6.93
N PHE A 385 0.32 20.03 7.60
CA PHE A 385 -1.13 20.02 7.86
C PHE A 385 -1.43 20.40 9.32
N GLY A 386 -1.16 21.64 9.71
CA GLY A 386 -1.47 22.13 11.05
C GLY A 386 -1.94 23.57 11.08
N PRO A 387 -2.35 24.08 12.25
CA PRO A 387 -2.70 25.48 12.44
C PRO A 387 -1.59 26.41 11.93
N GLY A 388 -1.98 27.48 11.22
CA GLY A 388 -1.05 28.47 10.69
C GLY A 388 -0.28 28.04 9.43
N GLY A 389 -0.62 26.90 8.81
CA GLY A 389 -0.06 26.47 7.52
C GLY A 389 -0.66 27.22 6.33
N SER A 390 0.05 27.25 5.19
CA SER A 390 -0.42 27.86 3.93
C SER A 390 -1.73 27.25 3.42
N LEU A 391 -1.97 25.97 3.71
CA LEU A 391 -3.14 25.21 3.26
C LEU A 391 -4.41 25.54 4.06
N THR A 392 -4.29 26.15 5.25
CA THR A 392 -5.38 26.26 6.24
C THR A 392 -6.68 26.81 5.66
N SER A 393 -6.61 27.87 4.83
CA SER A 393 -7.80 28.53 4.29
C SER A 393 -8.61 27.69 3.32
N GLU A 394 -7.98 26.72 2.66
CA GLU A 394 -8.60 25.86 1.64
C GLU A 394 -8.79 24.42 2.12
N LEU A 395 -8.15 24.04 3.23
CA LEU A 395 -8.04 22.64 3.67
C LEU A 395 -9.40 22.00 3.92
N LYS A 396 -10.38 22.75 4.45
CA LYS A 396 -11.73 22.25 4.69
C LYS A 396 -12.44 21.83 3.40
N ASP A 397 -12.38 22.68 2.38
CA ASP A 397 -13.03 22.44 1.09
C ASP A 397 -12.27 21.37 0.29
N PHE A 398 -10.94 21.38 0.38
CA PHE A 398 -10.11 20.30 -0.18
C PHE A 398 -10.42 18.95 0.46
N ASN A 399 -10.59 18.89 1.78
CA ASN A 399 -10.96 17.65 2.46
C ASN A 399 -12.39 17.20 2.11
N ALA A 400 -13.32 18.14 1.83
CA ALA A 400 -14.64 17.81 1.31
C ALA A 400 -14.58 17.19 -0.11
N TYR A 401 -13.70 17.70 -0.98
CA TYR A 401 -13.41 17.07 -2.27
C TYR A 401 -12.92 15.62 -2.11
N ILE A 402 -11.95 15.41 -1.23
CA ILE A 402 -11.36 14.09 -0.97
C ILE A 402 -12.41 13.14 -0.39
N GLU A 403 -13.25 13.61 0.53
CA GLU A 403 -14.38 12.87 1.09
C GLU A 403 -15.37 12.41 0.01
N SER A 404 -15.74 13.31 -0.90
CA SER A 404 -16.66 13.00 -2.01
C SER A 404 -16.10 11.94 -2.93
N VAL A 405 -14.86 12.12 -3.43
CA VAL A 405 -14.25 11.16 -4.36
C VAL A 405 -13.99 9.82 -3.68
N SER A 406 -13.42 9.80 -2.47
CA SER A 406 -13.24 8.57 -1.68
C SER A 406 -14.57 7.86 -1.41
N GLY A 407 -15.64 8.61 -1.13
CA GLY A 407 -16.98 8.06 -0.89
C GLY A 407 -17.53 7.35 -2.13
N ILE A 408 -17.37 7.95 -3.31
CA ILE A 408 -17.78 7.33 -4.58
C ILE A 408 -16.94 6.06 -4.85
N MET A 409 -15.61 6.12 -4.64
CA MET A 409 -14.69 5.02 -4.93
C MET A 409 -14.80 3.82 -3.97
N ARG A 410 -15.45 3.99 -2.81
CA ARG A 410 -15.72 2.91 -1.84
C ARG A 410 -16.96 2.09 -2.15
N GLN A 411 -17.86 2.60 -2.99
CA GLN A 411 -19.10 1.92 -3.34
C GLN A 411 -18.91 0.95 -4.49
N GLY A 412 -19.65 -0.16 -4.46
CA GLY A 412 -19.61 -1.17 -5.51
C GLY A 412 -18.26 -1.87 -5.65
N LYS A 413 -18.09 -2.59 -6.76
CA LYS A 413 -16.86 -3.34 -7.09
C LYS A 413 -16.03 -2.58 -8.10
N SER A 414 -14.73 -2.80 -8.15
CA SER A 414 -13.92 -2.21 -9.21
C SER A 414 -14.22 -2.94 -10.53
N TYR A 415 -14.48 -2.19 -11.60
CA TYR A 415 -14.56 -2.77 -12.94
C TYR A 415 -13.17 -3.28 -13.33
N THR A 416 -13.09 -4.42 -13.99
CA THR A 416 -11.84 -4.96 -14.55
C THR A 416 -12.18 -5.81 -15.75
N ASP A 417 -11.27 -5.89 -16.72
CA ASP A 417 -11.51 -6.73 -17.91
C ASP A 417 -10.31 -7.56 -18.35
N VAL A 418 -9.09 -7.03 -18.15
CA VAL A 418 -7.85 -7.74 -18.49
C VAL A 418 -7.01 -7.94 -17.23
N ALA A 419 -6.71 -9.19 -16.91
CA ALA A 419 -5.69 -9.54 -15.92
C ALA A 419 -4.31 -9.48 -16.59
N VAL A 420 -3.33 -8.85 -15.97
CA VAL A 420 -1.96 -8.75 -16.49
C VAL A 420 -1.02 -9.48 -15.54
N TYR A 421 -0.36 -10.53 -16.02
CA TYR A 421 0.62 -11.25 -15.20
C TYR A 421 1.75 -10.31 -14.78
N VAL A 422 1.97 -10.18 -13.47
CA VAL A 422 2.96 -9.25 -12.91
C VAL A 422 4.40 -9.74 -13.21
N PRO A 423 5.33 -8.88 -13.67
CA PRO A 423 6.70 -9.27 -14.02
C PRO A 423 7.61 -9.38 -12.77
N TYR A 424 7.18 -10.12 -11.74
CA TYR A 424 7.94 -10.27 -10.50
C TYR A 424 9.21 -11.09 -10.70
N GLU A 425 9.09 -12.23 -11.39
CA GLU A 425 10.23 -13.11 -11.69
C GLU A 425 11.29 -12.37 -12.50
N ASP A 426 10.88 -11.56 -13.49
CA ASP A 426 11.79 -10.70 -14.25
C ASP A 426 12.57 -9.75 -13.36
N GLY A 427 11.88 -9.09 -12.41
CA GLY A 427 12.51 -8.18 -11.46
C GLY A 427 13.54 -8.89 -10.57
N VAL A 428 13.21 -10.07 -10.06
CA VAL A 428 14.15 -10.87 -9.25
C VAL A 428 15.34 -11.34 -10.09
N MET A 429 15.10 -11.77 -11.34
CA MET A 429 16.14 -12.23 -12.26
C MET A 429 17.07 -11.10 -12.71
N LYS A 430 16.59 -9.85 -12.82
CA LYS A 430 17.43 -8.67 -13.11
C LYS A 430 18.25 -8.22 -11.90
N GLY A 431 17.70 -8.28 -10.69
CA GLY A 431 18.40 -7.90 -9.47
C GLY A 431 18.33 -6.40 -9.18
N ALA A 432 19.46 -5.75 -8.95
CA ALA A 432 19.48 -4.34 -8.57
C ALA A 432 19.13 -3.40 -9.75
N TYR A 433 18.38 -2.34 -9.47
CA TYR A 433 18.20 -1.23 -10.42
C TYR A 433 19.55 -0.59 -10.80
N PRO A 434 19.64 0.11 -11.94
CA PRO A 434 20.81 0.95 -12.21
C PRO A 434 20.86 2.13 -11.20
N PRO A 435 22.05 2.65 -10.85
CA PRO A 435 22.24 3.61 -9.76
C PRO A 435 21.32 4.84 -9.79
N GLU A 436 21.01 5.36 -10.97
CA GLU A 436 20.13 6.54 -11.16
C GLU A 436 18.64 6.27 -10.86
N ARG A 437 18.24 4.99 -10.82
CA ARG A 437 16.88 4.56 -10.47
C ARG A 437 16.75 4.09 -9.02
N ARG A 438 17.88 3.80 -8.36
CA ARG A 438 17.93 3.45 -6.93
C ARG A 438 17.64 4.67 -6.06
N ARG A 439 17.12 4.40 -4.87
CA ARG A 439 16.74 5.34 -3.81
C ARG A 439 17.25 4.83 -2.47
N VAL A 440 17.01 5.58 -1.40
CA VAL A 440 17.59 5.31 -0.08
C VAL A 440 17.26 3.90 0.43
N TRP A 441 16.05 3.42 0.16
CA TRP A 441 15.51 2.16 0.68
C TRP A 441 14.99 1.20 -0.41
N VAL A 442 14.94 1.69 -1.65
CA VAL A 442 14.41 0.99 -2.82
C VAL A 442 15.55 0.81 -3.81
N TRP A 443 15.94 -0.44 -4.07
CA TRP A 443 17.20 -0.77 -4.75
C TRP A 443 17.05 -1.84 -5.83
N GLY A 444 16.01 -2.66 -5.82
CA GLY A 444 15.89 -3.89 -6.60
C GLY A 444 14.70 -3.89 -7.56
N GLU A 445 14.86 -4.48 -8.74
CA GLU A 445 13.78 -4.56 -9.73
C GLU A 445 12.58 -5.40 -9.24
N TYR A 446 12.80 -6.30 -8.28
CA TYR A 446 11.74 -7.07 -7.61
C TYR A 446 10.70 -6.19 -6.89
N GLU A 447 11.03 -4.93 -6.62
CA GLU A 447 10.16 -3.99 -5.91
C GLU A 447 9.07 -3.40 -6.84
N LEU A 448 9.14 -3.68 -8.15
CA LEU A 448 8.11 -3.36 -9.16
C LEU A 448 7.81 -1.86 -9.33
N ARG A 449 8.73 -0.99 -8.94
CA ARG A 449 8.51 0.47 -8.94
C ARG A 449 8.23 1.08 -10.31
N TYR A 450 8.81 0.51 -11.36
CA TYR A 450 8.78 1.07 -12.71
C TYR A 450 8.05 0.17 -13.72
N ILE A 451 7.05 -0.58 -13.26
CA ILE A 451 6.19 -1.39 -14.13
C ILE A 451 4.94 -0.61 -14.52
N PHE A 452 4.47 -0.84 -15.74
CA PHE A 452 3.27 -0.22 -16.29
C PHE A 452 2.50 -1.29 -17.09
N PRO A 453 1.16 -1.32 -17.01
CA PRO A 453 0.40 -2.14 -17.93
C PRO A 453 0.71 -1.75 -19.39
N PRO A 454 0.73 -2.71 -20.33
CA PRO A 454 0.92 -2.42 -21.74
C PRO A 454 -0.06 -1.36 -22.25
N LYS A 455 0.43 -0.44 -23.09
CA LYS A 455 -0.37 0.69 -23.60
C LYS A 455 -1.61 0.25 -24.39
N GLU A 456 -1.57 -0.90 -25.07
CA GLU A 456 -2.73 -1.42 -25.79
C GLU A 456 -3.90 -1.83 -24.87
N LEU A 457 -3.64 -1.97 -23.57
CA LEU A 457 -4.63 -2.34 -22.56
C LEU A 457 -5.25 -1.13 -21.84
N GLU A 458 -4.79 0.10 -22.10
CA GLU A 458 -5.14 1.29 -21.31
C GLU A 458 -6.65 1.50 -21.15
N GLY A 459 -7.43 1.22 -22.21
CA GLY A 459 -8.89 1.34 -22.21
C GLY A 459 -9.66 0.20 -21.56
N TYR A 460 -9.01 -0.89 -21.14
CA TYR A 460 -9.64 -2.11 -20.59
C TYR A 460 -9.56 -2.19 -19.05
N HIS A 461 -9.10 -1.13 -18.40
CA HIS A 461 -8.88 -1.08 -16.95
C HIS A 461 -8.09 -2.29 -16.41
N PRO A 462 -6.83 -2.47 -16.86
CA PRO A 462 -6.05 -3.66 -16.54
C PRO A 462 -5.59 -3.65 -15.09
N LEU A 463 -5.67 -4.81 -14.43
CA LEU A 463 -5.10 -5.05 -13.10
C LEU A 463 -4.00 -6.10 -13.15
N TRP A 464 -3.03 -5.96 -12.25
CA TRP A 464 -1.98 -6.95 -12.07
C TRP A 464 -2.55 -8.21 -11.42
N ILE A 465 -2.03 -9.38 -11.79
CA ILE A 465 -2.29 -10.66 -11.13
C ILE A 465 -0.97 -11.41 -10.97
N ASN A 466 -0.78 -12.05 -9.81
CA ASN A 466 0.39 -12.89 -9.53
C ASN A 466 0.00 -14.38 -9.50
N ARG A 467 0.99 -15.25 -9.30
CA ARG A 467 0.78 -16.69 -9.11
C ARG A 467 -0.23 -17.00 -7.99
N HIS A 468 -0.12 -16.37 -6.83
CA HIS A 468 -0.99 -16.66 -5.68
C HIS A 468 -2.47 -16.44 -6.01
N PHE A 469 -2.81 -15.34 -6.66
CA PHE A 469 -4.19 -15.06 -7.04
C PHE A 469 -4.66 -15.93 -8.21
N LEU A 470 -3.78 -16.30 -9.15
CA LEU A 470 -4.10 -17.28 -10.20
C LEU A 470 -4.42 -18.68 -9.63
N GLU A 471 -3.66 -19.12 -8.62
CA GLU A 471 -3.91 -20.41 -7.93
C GLU A 471 -5.30 -20.46 -7.30
N ASN A 472 -5.84 -19.31 -6.87
CA ASN A 472 -7.15 -19.19 -6.25
C ASN A 472 -8.26 -18.75 -7.23
N ALA A 473 -7.93 -18.49 -8.49
CA ALA A 473 -8.89 -18.02 -9.48
C ALA A 473 -9.70 -19.18 -10.07
N GLU A 474 -10.94 -18.92 -10.43
CA GLU A 474 -11.85 -19.88 -11.07
C GLU A 474 -12.27 -19.38 -12.46
N TYR A 475 -12.19 -20.22 -13.49
CA TYR A 475 -12.78 -19.91 -14.78
C TYR A 475 -14.22 -20.44 -14.84
N LYS A 476 -15.20 -19.53 -14.90
CA LYS A 476 -16.63 -19.85 -15.00
C LYS A 476 -17.35 -18.75 -15.76
N ASP A 477 -18.49 -19.07 -16.36
CA ASP A 477 -19.29 -18.10 -17.12
C ASP A 477 -18.49 -17.32 -18.18
N ALA A 478 -17.49 -17.99 -18.78
CA ALA A 478 -16.55 -17.42 -19.76
C ALA A 478 -15.68 -16.26 -19.24
N GLN A 479 -15.48 -16.18 -17.92
CA GLN A 479 -14.64 -15.18 -17.26
C GLN A 479 -13.75 -15.83 -16.19
N LEU A 480 -12.60 -15.22 -15.92
CA LEU A 480 -11.76 -15.54 -14.78
C LEU A 480 -12.25 -14.75 -13.56
N HIS A 481 -12.62 -15.46 -12.49
CA HIS A 481 -13.11 -14.88 -11.24
C HIS A 481 -12.09 -15.04 -10.12
N ILE A 482 -11.84 -13.96 -9.39
CA ILE A 482 -10.99 -13.99 -8.19
C ILE A 482 -11.33 -12.80 -7.29
N GLY A 483 -11.72 -13.09 -6.05
CA GLY A 483 -12.20 -12.06 -5.12
C GLY A 483 -13.39 -11.29 -5.69
N ASP A 484 -13.24 -9.97 -5.79
CA ASP A 484 -14.24 -9.08 -6.39
C ASP A 484 -13.98 -8.80 -7.89
N ALA A 485 -12.90 -9.33 -8.45
CA ALA A 485 -12.50 -9.10 -9.83
C ALA A 485 -13.04 -10.16 -10.78
N THR A 486 -13.30 -9.73 -12.02
CA THR A 486 -13.65 -10.57 -13.16
C THR A 486 -12.83 -10.15 -14.36
N PHE A 487 -12.30 -11.10 -15.13
CA PHE A 487 -11.49 -10.81 -16.31
C PHE A 487 -11.94 -11.64 -17.49
N SER A 488 -12.00 -11.03 -18.67
CA SER A 488 -12.33 -11.71 -19.92
C SER A 488 -11.10 -12.35 -20.58
N SER A 489 -9.89 -11.98 -20.16
CA SER A 489 -8.64 -12.57 -20.65
C SER A 489 -7.47 -12.37 -19.69
N LEU A 490 -6.44 -13.19 -19.85
CA LEU A 490 -5.13 -13.02 -19.21
C LEU A 490 -4.09 -12.54 -20.23
N TYR A 491 -3.35 -11.49 -19.90
CA TYR A 491 -2.25 -10.94 -20.69
C TYR A 491 -0.91 -11.24 -20.03
N ILE A 492 0.04 -11.74 -20.80
CA ILE A 492 1.35 -12.21 -20.33
C ILE A 492 2.43 -11.67 -21.26
N ASP A 493 3.34 -10.87 -20.70
CA ASP A 493 4.50 -10.29 -21.38
C ASP A 493 5.67 -10.22 -20.38
N VAL A 494 6.29 -11.38 -20.16
CA VAL A 494 7.38 -11.59 -19.19
C VAL A 494 8.47 -12.45 -19.80
N ASP A 495 9.72 -12.25 -19.37
CA ASP A 495 10.86 -13.07 -19.81
C ASP A 495 10.96 -14.37 -19.00
N TYR A 496 10.55 -14.33 -17.73
CA TYR A 496 10.60 -15.42 -16.77
C TYR A 496 9.24 -15.67 -16.13
N MET A 497 8.93 -16.94 -15.87
CA MET A 497 7.67 -17.34 -15.23
C MET A 497 7.88 -18.54 -14.31
N ASP A 498 7.35 -18.47 -13.09
CA ASP A 498 7.35 -19.60 -12.16
C ASP A 498 6.58 -20.81 -12.74
N LEU A 499 7.14 -22.02 -12.60
CA LEU A 499 6.53 -23.25 -13.12
C LEU A 499 5.10 -23.48 -12.59
N ARG A 500 4.83 -23.11 -11.33
CA ARG A 500 3.50 -23.26 -10.73
C ARG A 500 2.50 -22.31 -11.39
N ALA A 501 2.92 -21.07 -11.66
CA ALA A 501 2.09 -20.11 -12.40
C ALA A 501 1.81 -20.61 -13.82
N LEU A 502 2.85 -21.09 -14.54
CA LEU A 502 2.68 -21.65 -15.89
C LEU A 502 1.69 -22.83 -15.90
N LYS A 503 1.82 -23.77 -14.96
CA LYS A 503 0.89 -24.90 -14.82
C LYS A 503 -0.53 -24.43 -14.61
N ARG A 504 -0.74 -23.48 -13.69
CA ARG A 504 -2.08 -22.95 -13.41
C ARG A 504 -2.68 -22.20 -14.60
N ILE A 505 -1.87 -21.41 -15.30
CA ILE A 505 -2.28 -20.71 -16.52
C ILE A 505 -2.67 -21.70 -17.61
N TYR A 506 -1.89 -22.76 -17.79
CA TYR A 506 -2.20 -23.81 -18.75
C TYR A 506 -3.53 -24.50 -18.45
N GLU A 507 -3.77 -24.85 -17.18
CA GLU A 507 -5.06 -25.42 -16.74
C GLU A 507 -6.24 -24.47 -17.06
N LEU A 508 -6.14 -23.19 -16.69
CA LEU A 508 -7.18 -22.20 -16.97
C LEU A 508 -7.41 -22.00 -18.48
N ALA A 509 -6.34 -22.02 -19.28
CA ALA A 509 -6.44 -21.94 -20.73
C ALA A 509 -7.12 -23.18 -21.32
N GLN A 510 -6.87 -24.38 -20.80
CA GLN A 510 -7.59 -25.60 -21.19
C GLN A 510 -9.08 -25.56 -20.83
N GLU A 511 -9.44 -24.85 -19.75
CA GLU A 511 -10.84 -24.58 -19.38
C GLU A 511 -11.51 -23.54 -20.32
N GLY A 512 -10.72 -22.83 -21.12
CA GLY A 512 -11.18 -21.92 -22.17
C GLY A 512 -10.85 -20.45 -21.95
N LEU A 513 -10.07 -20.09 -20.92
CA LEU A 513 -9.64 -18.71 -20.67
C LEU A 513 -8.84 -18.16 -21.86
N PRO A 514 -9.23 -17.03 -22.48
CA PRO A 514 -8.39 -16.39 -23.49
C PRO A 514 -7.07 -15.90 -22.90
N VAL A 515 -5.95 -16.26 -23.52
CA VAL A 515 -4.61 -15.85 -23.07
C VAL A 515 -3.85 -15.15 -24.20
N CYS A 516 -3.42 -13.91 -23.94
CA CYS A 516 -2.46 -13.22 -24.79
C CYS A 516 -1.04 -13.47 -24.27
N LEU A 517 -0.25 -14.29 -24.96
CA LEU A 517 1.12 -14.65 -24.58
C LEU A 517 2.13 -14.03 -25.56
N LYS A 518 2.63 -12.83 -25.23
CA LYS A 518 3.52 -12.03 -26.09
C LYS A 518 4.87 -12.67 -26.35
N SER A 519 5.46 -13.24 -25.31
CA SER A 519 6.81 -13.80 -25.31
C SER A 519 6.79 -15.26 -24.85
N THR A 520 7.82 -16.04 -25.21
CA THR A 520 8.00 -17.40 -24.67
C THR A 520 8.82 -17.28 -23.39
N PRO A 521 8.22 -17.45 -22.20
CA PRO A 521 8.95 -17.28 -20.95
C PRO A 521 9.94 -18.42 -20.75
N SER A 522 11.00 -18.13 -19.99
CA SER A 522 11.93 -19.12 -19.45
C SER A 522 11.59 -19.43 -17.98
N GLN A 523 11.95 -20.61 -17.49
CA GLN A 523 11.82 -20.90 -16.07
C GLN A 523 12.94 -20.18 -15.30
N PRO A 524 12.68 -19.44 -14.21
CA PRO A 524 13.71 -18.96 -13.28
C PRO A 524 14.13 -20.07 -12.29
N GLY A 525 15.13 -19.81 -11.45
CA GLY A 525 15.58 -20.74 -10.40
C GLY A 525 16.58 -21.79 -10.90
N LYS A 526 17.44 -22.29 -10.02
CA LYS A 526 18.59 -23.11 -10.47
C LYS A 526 18.17 -24.48 -11.02
N SER A 527 17.18 -25.10 -10.39
CA SER A 527 16.68 -26.43 -10.76
C SER A 527 15.53 -26.30 -11.77
N LYS A 528 15.84 -26.53 -13.04
CA LYS A 528 14.85 -26.46 -14.15
C LYS A 528 14.05 -27.76 -14.22
N ALA A 529 12.75 -27.64 -14.46
CA ALA A 529 11.86 -28.78 -14.66
C ALA A 529 11.90 -29.22 -16.13
N GLU A 530 11.96 -30.53 -16.35
CA GLU A 530 12.01 -31.12 -17.70
C GLU A 530 10.75 -30.83 -18.52
N ASP A 531 9.61 -30.63 -17.86
CA ASP A 531 8.30 -30.42 -18.48
C ASP A 531 8.01 -28.94 -18.81
N PHE A 532 8.78 -27.97 -18.29
CA PHE A 532 8.46 -26.54 -18.43
C PHE A 532 8.26 -26.12 -19.89
N GLN A 533 9.24 -26.40 -20.76
CA GLN A 533 9.18 -26.03 -22.17
C GLN A 533 8.01 -26.70 -22.90
N SER A 534 7.75 -27.97 -22.59
CA SER A 534 6.61 -28.70 -23.17
C SER A 534 5.26 -28.10 -22.76
N ILE A 535 5.14 -27.58 -21.53
CA ILE A 535 3.92 -26.91 -21.07
C ILE A 535 3.74 -25.58 -21.81
N VAL A 536 4.81 -24.80 -22.01
CA VAL A 536 4.74 -23.56 -22.81
C VAL A 536 4.29 -23.85 -24.25
N GLU A 537 4.85 -24.87 -24.88
CA GLU A 537 4.48 -25.29 -26.25
C GLU A 537 3.02 -25.76 -26.32
N ASN A 538 2.57 -26.54 -25.35
CA ASN A 538 1.19 -26.99 -25.27
C ASN A 538 0.22 -25.83 -25.03
N LEU A 539 0.58 -24.86 -24.17
CA LEU A 539 -0.20 -23.64 -23.96
C LEU A 539 -0.34 -22.84 -25.26
N ARG A 540 0.75 -22.63 -25.99
CA ARG A 540 0.75 -21.90 -27.27
C ARG A 540 -0.05 -22.61 -28.36
N ALA A 541 -0.24 -23.91 -28.27
CA ALA A 541 -0.98 -24.69 -29.26
C ALA A 541 -2.50 -24.65 -29.06
N LEU A 542 -3.00 -24.10 -27.95
CA LEU A 542 -4.44 -23.96 -27.68
C LEU A 542 -5.05 -22.86 -28.57
N GLU A 543 -6.28 -23.10 -29.06
CA GLU A 543 -6.96 -22.19 -30.01
C GLU A 543 -7.29 -20.80 -29.41
N ASN A 544 -7.44 -20.73 -28.09
CA ASN A 544 -7.73 -19.52 -27.32
C ASN A 544 -6.45 -18.80 -26.83
N VAL A 545 -5.29 -19.12 -27.40
CA VAL A 545 -3.99 -18.52 -27.04
C VAL A 545 -3.33 -17.92 -28.27
N SER A 546 -2.94 -16.65 -28.19
CA SER A 546 -2.24 -15.92 -29.27
C SER A 546 -1.25 -14.91 -28.70
N ASP A 547 -0.25 -14.50 -29.47
CA ASP A 547 0.59 -13.33 -29.17
C ASP A 547 -0.07 -12.00 -29.58
N ARG A 548 -1.19 -12.08 -30.30
CA ARG A 548 -2.00 -10.94 -30.71
C ARG A 548 -3.21 -10.78 -29.79
N PHE A 549 -3.23 -9.67 -29.04
CA PHE A 549 -4.28 -9.39 -28.07
C PHE A 549 -5.67 -9.26 -28.73
N ASP A 550 -5.72 -8.63 -29.90
CA ASP A 550 -6.93 -8.41 -30.69
C ASP A 550 -7.54 -9.70 -31.28
N GLU A 551 -6.79 -10.80 -31.32
CA GLU A 551 -7.30 -12.10 -31.79
C GLU A 551 -7.98 -12.92 -30.69
N VAL A 552 -7.64 -12.68 -29.42
CA VAL A 552 -8.11 -13.50 -28.29
C VAL A 552 -9.04 -12.77 -27.34
N HIS A 553 -8.88 -11.44 -27.18
CA HIS A 553 -9.69 -10.70 -26.22
C HIS A 553 -11.12 -10.47 -26.76
N PRO A 554 -12.17 -10.83 -26.01
CA PRO A 554 -13.52 -10.90 -26.58
C PRO A 554 -14.33 -9.59 -26.50
N THR A 555 -13.88 -8.60 -25.73
CA THR A 555 -14.65 -7.38 -25.46
C THR A 555 -14.06 -6.14 -26.16
N LYS A 556 -14.76 -5.01 -26.03
CA LYS A 556 -14.24 -3.69 -26.40
C LYS A 556 -13.70 -2.97 -25.16
N PRO A 557 -12.75 -2.04 -25.32
CA PRO A 557 -12.27 -1.24 -24.21
C PRO A 557 -13.42 -0.45 -23.57
N LEU A 558 -13.46 -0.41 -22.24
CA LEU A 558 -14.42 0.39 -21.45
C LEU A 558 -14.42 1.85 -21.92
N VAL A 559 -13.24 2.41 -22.18
CA VAL A 559 -13.08 3.78 -22.65
C VAL A 559 -11.99 3.87 -23.72
N THR A 560 -12.25 4.63 -24.78
CA THR A 560 -11.27 4.96 -25.81
C THR A 560 -11.30 6.45 -26.12
N GLY A 561 -10.18 6.97 -26.64
CA GLY A 561 -10.04 8.37 -27.02
C GLY A 561 -8.63 8.66 -27.55
N SER A 562 -8.47 9.79 -28.24
CA SER A 562 -7.15 10.23 -28.74
C SER A 562 -6.17 10.58 -27.62
N GLN A 563 -6.70 10.99 -26.46
CA GLN A 563 -5.97 11.31 -25.25
C GLN A 563 -6.77 10.79 -24.07
N LEU A 564 -6.39 9.62 -23.57
CA LEU A 564 -7.10 9.00 -22.45
C LEU A 564 -6.54 9.54 -21.12
N PRO A 565 -7.35 10.16 -20.24
CA PRO A 565 -6.91 10.46 -18.87
C PRO A 565 -6.68 9.17 -18.09
N ASN A 566 -5.86 9.20 -17.04
CA ASN A 566 -5.89 8.11 -16.07
C ASN A 566 -7.28 8.06 -15.43
N TYR A 567 -7.82 6.86 -15.22
CA TYR A 567 -9.18 6.68 -14.71
C TYR A 567 -9.30 5.44 -13.83
N TRP A 568 -10.31 5.47 -12.96
CA TRP A 568 -10.74 4.30 -12.19
C TRP A 568 -12.25 4.11 -12.34
N CYS A 569 -12.70 2.86 -12.46
CA CYS A 569 -14.11 2.56 -12.67
C CYS A 569 -14.66 1.63 -11.58
N LYS A 570 -15.84 1.97 -11.05
CA LYS A 570 -16.61 1.18 -10.09
C LYS A 570 -17.93 0.73 -10.72
N VAL A 571 -18.37 -0.49 -10.46
CA VAL A 571 -19.68 -1.03 -10.85
C VAL A 571 -20.55 -1.16 -9.62
N TYR A 572 -21.70 -0.49 -9.62
CA TYR A 572 -22.67 -0.51 -8.53
C TYR A 572 -23.64 -1.69 -8.70
N GLU A 573 -24.39 -2.01 -7.63
CA GLU A 573 -25.32 -3.16 -7.62
C GLU A 573 -26.45 -3.04 -8.67
N ASP A 574 -26.82 -1.81 -9.04
CA ASP A 574 -27.80 -1.54 -10.10
C ASP A 574 -27.23 -1.70 -11.53
N GLY A 575 -25.95 -2.09 -11.66
CA GLY A 575 -25.22 -2.24 -12.92
C GLY A 575 -24.69 -0.93 -13.50
N SER A 576 -24.87 0.21 -12.81
CA SER A 576 -24.28 1.47 -13.23
C SER A 576 -22.77 1.48 -13.02
N HIS A 577 -22.07 2.15 -13.94
CA HIS A 577 -20.62 2.34 -13.88
C HIS A 577 -20.33 3.75 -13.42
N ILE A 578 -19.51 3.92 -12.38
CA ILE A 578 -18.98 5.21 -11.98
C ILE A 578 -17.53 5.30 -12.43
N ILE A 579 -17.25 6.21 -13.34
CA ILE A 579 -15.93 6.42 -13.93
C ILE A 579 -15.37 7.74 -13.39
N PHE A 580 -14.33 7.65 -12.58
CA PHE A 580 -13.51 8.80 -12.20
C PHE A 580 -12.42 9.01 -13.25
N LEU A 581 -12.43 10.16 -13.91
CA LEU A 581 -11.41 10.62 -14.84
C LEU A 581 -10.55 11.65 -14.09
N ALA A 582 -9.28 11.31 -13.84
CA ALA A 582 -8.36 12.28 -13.25
C ALA A 582 -8.14 13.47 -14.21
N GLN A 583 -7.75 14.60 -13.63
CA GLN A 583 -7.29 15.73 -14.44
C GLN A 583 -6.14 15.31 -15.37
N LEU A 584 -6.07 15.91 -16.57
CA LEU A 584 -5.16 15.45 -17.63
C LEU A 584 -3.68 15.51 -17.24
N ALA A 585 -3.30 16.51 -16.44
CA ALA A 585 -1.95 16.65 -15.91
C ALA A 585 -1.53 15.52 -14.94
N ALA A 586 -2.48 14.73 -14.43
CA ALA A 586 -2.20 13.62 -13.52
C ALA A 586 -1.70 12.36 -14.23
N LYS A 587 -1.82 12.31 -15.57
CA LYS A 587 -1.37 11.18 -16.37
C LYS A 587 0.14 10.97 -16.22
N GLU A 588 0.53 9.77 -15.80
CA GLU A 588 1.94 9.38 -15.56
C GLU A 588 2.69 10.36 -14.64
N LEU A 589 2.00 10.91 -13.64
CA LEU A 589 2.58 11.86 -12.71
C LEU A 589 3.85 11.29 -12.06
N LYS A 590 4.93 12.06 -12.13
CA LYS A 590 6.19 11.74 -11.44
C LYS A 590 6.26 12.47 -10.12
N TYR A 591 6.83 11.79 -9.13
CA TYR A 591 7.04 12.29 -7.80
C TYR A 591 8.55 12.37 -7.48
N PRO A 592 9.03 13.42 -6.78
CA PRO A 592 8.32 14.60 -6.31
C PRO A 592 7.86 15.54 -7.45
N LEU A 593 6.90 16.41 -7.13
CA LEU A 593 6.39 17.46 -8.01
C LEU A 593 7.30 18.69 -8.02
N TYR A 594 7.03 19.60 -8.97
CA TYR A 594 7.47 20.99 -8.90
C TYR A 594 6.35 21.88 -8.38
N SER A 595 6.68 22.94 -7.64
CA SER A 595 5.68 23.90 -7.14
C SER A 595 4.97 24.59 -8.29
N GLY A 596 3.65 24.49 -8.31
CA GLY A 596 2.79 24.99 -9.38
C GLY A 596 2.76 24.11 -10.63
N GLN A 597 3.19 22.85 -10.53
CA GLN A 597 3.06 21.88 -11.63
C GLN A 597 1.60 21.65 -12.02
N ALA A 598 0.66 21.85 -11.09
CA ALA A 598 -0.76 21.79 -11.39
C ALA A 598 -1.32 23.02 -12.13
N TYR A 599 -0.52 24.08 -12.35
CA TYR A 599 -0.99 25.32 -12.99
C TYR A 599 -1.70 25.02 -14.31
N SER A 600 -2.92 25.54 -14.43
CA SER A 600 -3.74 25.47 -15.64
C SER A 600 -4.69 26.67 -15.67
N ASP A 601 -4.85 27.28 -16.84
CA ASP A 601 -5.82 28.34 -17.13
C ASP A 601 -6.68 28.02 -18.36
N GLU A 602 -6.46 26.87 -18.98
CA GLU A 602 -7.15 26.41 -20.17
C GLU A 602 -8.21 25.37 -19.82
N THR A 603 -9.32 25.41 -20.55
CA THR A 603 -10.32 24.33 -20.54
C THR A 603 -10.06 23.44 -21.75
N GLU A 604 -9.87 22.15 -21.51
CA GLU A 604 -9.63 21.16 -22.55
C GLU A 604 -10.90 20.33 -22.76
N VAL A 605 -11.29 20.11 -24.02
CA VAL A 605 -12.43 19.25 -24.36
C VAL A 605 -11.91 18.03 -25.10
N ILE A 606 -12.13 16.84 -24.54
CA ILE A 606 -11.69 15.57 -25.11
C ILE A 606 -12.91 14.74 -25.47
N LYS A 607 -12.90 14.20 -26.69
CA LYS A 607 -13.91 13.23 -27.12
C LYS A 607 -13.54 11.84 -26.64
N LEU A 608 -14.40 11.25 -25.81
CA LEU A 608 -14.26 9.88 -25.33
C LEU A 608 -15.42 9.02 -25.83
N GLU A 609 -15.12 7.76 -26.11
CA GLU A 609 -16.09 6.71 -26.39
C GLU A 609 -16.11 5.72 -25.22
N PHE A 610 -17.28 5.49 -24.64
CA PHE A 610 -17.49 4.56 -23.54
C PHE A 610 -18.27 3.34 -24.03
N ASN A 611 -17.76 2.13 -23.74
CA ASN A 611 -18.44 0.87 -23.98
C ASN A 611 -18.91 0.28 -22.64
N VAL A 612 -20.16 0.54 -22.26
CA VAL A 612 -20.74 0.15 -20.97
C VAL A 612 -22.03 -0.62 -21.20
N ASN A 613 -22.17 -1.81 -20.60
CA ASN A 613 -23.39 -2.62 -20.67
C ASN A 613 -23.89 -2.86 -22.12
N GLY A 614 -22.97 -2.99 -23.09
CA GLY A 614 -23.29 -3.15 -24.52
C GLY A 614 -23.70 -1.87 -25.25
N HIS A 615 -23.74 -0.73 -24.56
CA HIS A 615 -23.94 0.58 -25.16
C HIS A 615 -22.60 1.22 -25.53
N ASN A 616 -22.53 1.78 -26.74
CA ASN A 616 -21.44 2.66 -27.15
C ASN A 616 -21.94 4.12 -27.04
N ILE A 617 -21.27 4.91 -26.21
CA ILE A 617 -21.63 6.28 -25.88
C ILE A 617 -20.46 7.19 -26.20
N ILE A 618 -20.68 8.17 -27.08
CA ILE A 618 -19.66 9.16 -27.43
C ILE A 618 -20.01 10.48 -26.75
N ALA A 619 -19.08 11.04 -25.99
CA ALA A 619 -19.26 12.29 -25.28
C ALA A 619 -18.04 13.20 -25.41
N ASP A 620 -18.30 14.51 -25.51
CA ASP A 620 -17.27 15.54 -25.37
C ASP A 620 -17.15 15.88 -23.88
N ILE A 621 -15.99 15.58 -23.30
CA ILE A 621 -15.70 15.72 -21.88
C ILE A 621 -14.87 16.99 -21.65
N GLU A 622 -15.43 17.94 -20.90
CA GLU A 622 -14.83 19.25 -20.62
C GLU A 622 -14.04 19.23 -19.29
N PHE A 623 -12.71 19.27 -19.38
CA PHE A 623 -11.81 19.44 -18.26
C PHE A 623 -11.52 20.92 -18.05
N LYS A 624 -12.25 21.54 -17.11
CA LYS A 624 -11.92 22.88 -16.62
C LYS A 624 -10.60 22.88 -15.85
N PRO A 625 -9.93 24.03 -15.70
CA PRO A 625 -8.70 24.12 -14.91
C PRO A 625 -8.81 23.43 -13.54
N TYR A 626 -7.82 22.60 -13.23
CA TYR A 626 -7.71 21.83 -11.98
C TYR A 626 -8.82 20.79 -11.74
N GLN A 627 -9.75 20.56 -12.67
CA GLN A 627 -10.89 19.66 -12.44
C GLN A 627 -10.60 18.23 -12.92
N SER A 628 -10.98 17.30 -12.07
CA SER A 628 -11.25 15.89 -12.39
C SER A 628 -12.76 15.73 -12.61
N ILE A 629 -13.19 14.59 -13.14
CA ILE A 629 -14.59 14.36 -13.49
C ILE A 629 -15.03 13.00 -12.97
N ALA A 630 -16.22 12.94 -12.37
CA ALA A 630 -16.88 11.68 -12.04
C ALA A 630 -18.17 11.55 -12.87
N LEU A 631 -18.28 10.46 -13.63
CA LEU A 631 -19.41 10.15 -14.48
C LEU A 631 -20.13 8.90 -13.96
N LYS A 632 -21.44 8.97 -13.81
CA LYS A 632 -22.30 7.79 -13.68
C LYS A 632 -22.87 7.45 -15.05
N ILE A 633 -22.60 6.25 -15.53
CA ILE A 633 -23.23 5.66 -16.72
C ILE A 633 -24.22 4.61 -16.25
N ASP A 634 -25.52 4.88 -16.40
CA ASP A 634 -26.57 3.96 -15.97
C ASP A 634 -26.65 2.70 -16.84
N SER A 635 -27.47 1.73 -16.42
CA SER A 635 -27.63 0.45 -17.13
C SER A 635 -28.23 0.58 -18.54
N LYS A 636 -28.69 1.77 -18.95
CA LYS A 636 -29.28 2.08 -20.26
C LYS A 636 -28.39 2.99 -21.10
N GLY A 637 -27.20 3.32 -20.60
CA GLY A 637 -26.21 4.18 -21.26
C GLY A 637 -26.45 5.68 -21.09
N GLY A 638 -27.27 6.10 -20.13
CA GLY A 638 -27.41 7.51 -19.76
C GLY A 638 -26.22 8.00 -18.94
N ILE A 639 -25.66 9.17 -19.30
CA ILE A 639 -24.56 9.82 -18.56
C ILE A 639 -25.13 10.85 -17.58
N GLU A 640 -24.70 10.77 -16.33
CA GLU A 640 -24.89 11.76 -15.28
C GLU A 640 -23.52 12.20 -14.76
N TYR A 641 -23.31 13.51 -14.60
CA TYR A 641 -22.10 14.06 -14.00
C TYR A 641 -22.31 14.16 -12.50
N LEU A 642 -21.43 13.52 -11.72
CA LEU A 642 -21.44 13.63 -10.27
C LEU A 642 -20.68 14.88 -9.85
N ASP A 643 -21.25 15.63 -8.92
CA ASP A 643 -20.62 16.85 -8.41
C ASP A 643 -19.46 16.52 -7.47
N ILE A 644 -18.25 16.76 -7.97
CA ILE A 644 -16.99 16.66 -7.24
C ILE A 644 -16.18 17.95 -7.40
N GLU A 645 -16.83 19.08 -7.70
CA GLU A 645 -16.13 20.32 -8.03
C GLU A 645 -15.34 20.84 -6.82
N TYR A 646 -14.05 21.06 -7.02
CA TYR A 646 -13.21 21.81 -6.08
C TYR A 646 -12.18 22.61 -6.86
N ARG A 647 -12.26 23.93 -6.71
CA ARG A 647 -11.38 24.87 -7.40
C ARG A 647 -10.35 25.42 -6.42
N PRO A 648 -9.08 24.98 -6.50
CA PRO A 648 -8.03 25.54 -5.67
C PRO A 648 -7.71 26.97 -6.13
N ASN A 649 -7.05 27.72 -5.24
CA ASN A 649 -6.35 28.94 -5.58
C ASN A 649 -5.32 28.67 -6.68
N GLY A 650 -5.11 29.65 -7.56
CA GLY A 650 -4.10 29.55 -8.61
C GLY A 650 -2.71 29.37 -7.99
N PRO A 651 -1.98 28.29 -8.33
CA PRO A 651 -0.72 28.02 -7.67
C PRO A 651 0.38 28.96 -8.16
N VAL A 652 1.26 29.33 -7.24
CA VAL A 652 2.53 30.00 -7.50
C VAL A 652 3.50 28.99 -8.11
N VAL A 653 3.87 29.24 -9.36
CA VAL A 653 4.93 28.49 -10.05
C VAL A 653 6.29 29.00 -9.55
N LYS A 654 7.07 28.12 -8.93
CA LYS A 654 8.40 28.44 -8.42
C LYS A 654 9.50 27.84 -9.31
N PRO A 655 10.74 28.33 -9.24
CA PRO A 655 11.87 27.69 -9.92
C PRO A 655 12.00 26.22 -9.53
N LYS A 656 12.42 25.38 -10.49
CA LYS A 656 12.69 23.98 -10.20
C LYS A 656 13.96 23.86 -9.36
N GLU A 657 13.83 23.37 -8.14
CA GLU A 657 14.95 23.06 -7.26
C GLU A 657 15.59 21.72 -7.67
N GLU A 658 16.92 21.65 -7.57
CA GLU A 658 17.63 20.38 -7.72
C GLU A 658 17.32 19.48 -6.53
N GLN A 659 16.96 18.23 -6.80
CA GLN A 659 16.67 17.26 -5.76
C GLN A 659 17.96 16.95 -5.00
N ARG A 660 17.96 17.21 -3.69
CA ARG A 660 19.13 17.01 -2.81
C ARG A 660 19.48 15.54 -2.62
N MET A 661 18.54 14.66 -2.96
CA MET A 661 18.67 13.22 -2.91
C MET A 661 17.73 12.63 -3.96
N TYR A 662 18.17 11.55 -4.61
CA TYR A 662 17.27 10.72 -5.39
C TYR A 662 16.43 9.92 -4.39
N PHE A 663 15.18 10.37 -4.16
CA PHE A 663 14.16 9.70 -3.33
C PHE A 663 13.14 8.92 -4.17
#